data_AF-A0A1V5S189-F1
#
_entry.id   AF-A0A1V5S189-F1
#
_cell.length_a   1.000
_cell.length_b   1.000
_cell.length_c   1.000
_cell.angle_alpha   90.00
_cell.angle_beta   90.00
_cell.angle_gamma   90.00
#
_symmetry.space_group_name_H-M   'P 1'
#
loop_
_entity.id
_entity.type
_entity.pdbx_description
1 polymer ?
#
loop_
_entity_poly.entity_id
_entity_poly.type
_entity_poly.pdbx_seq_one_letter_code
_entity_poly.pdbx_strand_id
1 'polypeptide(L)'
;MIRSFSRTIAVILSCTFVFSLVFAGTSGSVNYTSKTNASALTLAGGNYAEVDTVEDAVAFIEKNPEVFGNDKLPSEKVPVIILPGISQSVSYLANEDGTPYINKDGKELSGGLLIIDESTIYETLLKNLMGPLCQTLILQKDMGFTDAVYDTICEAFSIQASDLSGNPVNNLQTVSYDCPVSDMTPEDRNAFYRGIPMEAVTDLIGEDYLYVFSFPLIGKPMESAQKLDDYIQMVKQQKSVDKVNIISVSLGGTILTAYLDLDHVDGSDINQIINVVSVLEGCDLMSDFFARNFILDDEFIYSEYIPMILKESNGYGTLGYIINIALRLLPRDVFEKTLTRAVDGILDTLILNCPQFWSMIAKDRYEEIADRYLNDAEHQELREIMDRFYLAQCNLKDNLLKLKNEKGVNISNICGYDLVYSDYDYNFFGIMKSTLTTSSDGILDIDSTSLGATYAPANTSLPEDYVPAAPGYMSPDGNIDASTCLFPDNVWFYYDQHHEVGRNDAIIKLCGQIIIGEIVTTADQAEAFPQFNGNRNTKTLTKTYLPECEEVLANAGNYNPNDVAEVQAAYDEANLMLENTVCNQAQTEACTERVLNALRRVGVRPQPEDKSQQEALEAICKFLNDVVYIVYGAQGFSDWQSRGLPLLQ
;
A
#
# COMPACT_ATOMS: atom_id res chain seq x y z
N MET A 1 31.02 16.20 -23.12
CA MET A 1 31.72 16.55 -21.87
C MET A 1 30.89 17.42 -20.91
N ILE A 2 29.91 18.20 -21.38
CA ILE A 2 28.95 18.95 -20.53
C ILE A 2 27.70 18.11 -20.17
N ARG A 3 27.34 17.10 -20.98
CA ARG A 3 26.22 16.16 -20.72
C ARG A 3 26.48 15.11 -19.63
N SER A 4 27.73 14.81 -19.26
CA SER A 4 28.01 13.85 -18.17
C SER A 4 28.12 14.52 -16.79
N PHE A 5 28.40 15.82 -16.74
CA PHE A 5 28.45 16.60 -15.50
C PHE A 5 27.04 16.87 -14.91
N SER A 6 26.02 16.93 -15.77
CA SER A 6 24.60 17.03 -15.38
C SER A 6 24.03 15.74 -14.77
N ARG A 7 24.59 14.55 -15.09
CA ARG A 7 24.18 13.28 -14.48
C ARG A 7 24.75 13.10 -13.07
N THR A 8 26.01 13.47 -12.82
CA THR A 8 26.63 13.35 -11.49
C THR A 8 25.95 14.24 -10.44
N ILE A 9 25.47 15.42 -10.84
CA ILE A 9 24.74 16.31 -9.95
C ILE A 9 23.29 15.84 -9.74
N ALA A 10 22.63 15.30 -10.76
CA ALA A 10 21.34 14.62 -10.59
C ALA A 10 21.41 13.41 -9.66
N VAL A 11 22.56 12.73 -9.60
CA VAL A 11 22.85 11.61 -8.70
C VAL A 11 23.13 12.07 -7.26
N ILE A 12 23.85 13.17 -7.06
CA ILE A 12 24.07 13.79 -5.74
C ILE A 12 22.78 14.44 -5.20
N LEU A 13 21.95 15.02 -6.08
CA LEU A 13 20.64 15.56 -5.75
C LEU A 13 19.64 14.45 -5.42
N SER A 14 19.71 13.31 -6.10
CA SER A 14 18.84 12.16 -5.77
C SER A 14 19.08 11.60 -4.37
N CYS A 15 20.23 11.89 -3.75
CA CYS A 15 20.54 11.52 -2.37
C CYS A 15 19.72 12.31 -1.34
N THR A 16 19.39 13.57 -1.65
CA THR A 16 18.45 14.39 -0.87
C THR A 16 17.00 13.93 -1.11
N PHE A 17 16.76 13.27 -2.25
CA PHE A 17 15.45 12.81 -2.71
C PHE A 17 15.07 11.38 -2.38
N VAL A 18 15.93 10.61 -1.72
CA VAL A 18 15.54 9.25 -1.30
C VAL A 18 14.28 9.29 -0.42
N PHE A 19 13.96 10.44 0.18
CA PHE A 19 12.68 10.71 0.84
C PHE A 19 11.59 11.40 -0.01
N SER A 20 11.87 12.00 -1.17
CA SER A 20 10.89 12.76 -1.99
C SER A 20 10.58 12.19 -3.37
N LEU A 21 11.44 11.35 -3.96
CA LEU A 21 11.19 10.71 -5.27
C LEU A 21 10.52 9.34 -5.15
N VAL A 22 10.68 8.64 -4.01
CA VAL A 22 10.07 7.31 -3.82
C VAL A 22 8.54 7.41 -3.78
N PHE A 23 8.02 8.54 -3.36
CA PHE A 23 6.59 8.79 -3.36
C PHE A 23 6.00 9.20 -4.73
N ALA A 24 6.80 9.66 -5.70
CA ALA A 24 6.31 10.13 -7.01
C ALA A 24 6.27 9.02 -8.09
N GLY A 25 6.98 7.91 -7.88
CA GLY A 25 7.33 6.97 -8.96
C GLY A 25 6.25 5.95 -9.39
N THR A 26 5.04 5.93 -8.83
CA THR A 26 4.07 4.85 -9.10
C THR A 26 2.83 5.25 -9.91
N SER A 27 2.65 6.51 -10.32
CA SER A 27 1.51 6.95 -11.14
C SER A 27 1.84 6.95 -12.64
N GLY A 28 1.93 5.75 -13.22
CA GLY A 28 2.04 5.57 -14.67
C GLY A 28 0.78 6.01 -15.42
N SER A 29 0.78 7.23 -15.96
CA SER A 29 -0.19 7.72 -16.94
C SER A 29 -0.02 6.99 -18.29
N VAL A 30 -1.05 6.26 -18.77
CA VAL A 30 -1.10 5.69 -20.12
C VAL A 30 -2.25 6.34 -20.89
N ASN A 31 -1.93 7.12 -21.91
CA ASN A 31 -2.88 7.64 -22.90
C ASN A 31 -2.98 6.66 -24.07
N TYR A 32 -4.16 6.10 -24.38
CA TYR A 32 -4.43 5.57 -25.72
C TYR A 32 -5.91 5.66 -26.14
N THR A 33 -6.09 6.04 -27.40
CA THR A 33 -7.34 6.29 -28.12
C THR A 33 -8.08 5.00 -28.48
N SER A 34 -9.39 4.95 -28.19
CA SER A 34 -10.24 3.79 -28.51
C SER A 34 -10.84 3.88 -29.92
N LYS A 35 -11.07 2.70 -30.52
CA LYS A 35 -12.11 2.50 -31.53
C LYS A 35 -13.06 1.42 -31.02
N THR A 36 -14.32 1.81 -30.95
CA THR A 36 -15.48 1.02 -30.53
C THR A 36 -15.83 -0.07 -31.53
N ASN A 37 -16.32 -1.20 -31.01
CA ASN A 37 -17.59 -1.83 -31.42
C ASN A 37 -17.96 -2.90 -30.38
N ALA A 38 -19.14 -2.73 -29.77
CA ALA A 38 -19.67 -3.60 -28.73
C ALA A 38 -20.46 -4.78 -29.32
N SER A 39 -20.44 -5.91 -28.62
CA SER A 39 -21.55 -6.88 -28.59
C SER A 39 -21.54 -7.61 -27.25
N ALA A 40 -22.70 -7.69 -26.60
CA ALA A 40 -22.88 -8.25 -25.26
C ALA A 40 -23.21 -9.75 -25.32
N LEU A 41 -22.64 -10.53 -24.40
CA LEU A 41 -23.02 -11.91 -24.12
C LEU A 41 -23.09 -12.09 -22.59
N THR A 42 -24.18 -12.66 -22.08
CA THR A 42 -24.31 -13.08 -20.67
C THR A 42 -24.37 -14.59 -20.58
N LEU A 43 -23.81 -15.18 -19.51
CA LEU A 43 -23.68 -16.63 -19.34
C LEU A 43 -23.96 -17.04 -17.89
N ALA A 44 -24.76 -18.11 -17.75
CA ALA A 44 -24.68 -19.09 -16.68
C ALA A 44 -25.21 -20.44 -17.20
N GLY A 45 -24.47 -21.54 -16.97
CA GLY A 45 -25.05 -22.90 -16.96
C GLY A 45 -24.95 -23.79 -18.20
N GLY A 46 -24.18 -23.46 -19.25
CA GLY A 46 -23.77 -24.43 -20.28
C GLY A 46 -24.86 -25.01 -21.20
N ASN A 47 -26.09 -24.49 -21.17
CA ASN A 47 -27.12 -24.76 -22.18
C ASN A 47 -27.36 -23.50 -23.01
N TYR A 48 -27.19 -23.61 -24.33
CA TYR A 48 -27.36 -22.49 -25.26
C TYR A 48 -28.74 -22.54 -25.92
N ALA A 49 -29.44 -21.41 -25.88
CA ALA A 49 -30.55 -21.10 -26.77
C ALA A 49 -30.22 -19.80 -27.50
N GLU A 50 -30.01 -19.86 -28.82
CA GLU A 50 -29.91 -18.65 -29.64
C GLU A 50 -31.30 -17.99 -29.70
N VAL A 51 -31.34 -16.70 -29.37
CA VAL A 51 -32.54 -15.87 -29.48
C VAL A 51 -32.17 -14.61 -30.28
N ASP A 52 -32.99 -14.28 -31.26
CA ASP A 52 -32.68 -13.24 -32.25
C ASP A 52 -33.00 -11.82 -31.75
N THR A 53 -33.78 -11.70 -30.67
CA THR A 53 -34.19 -10.41 -30.08
C THR A 53 -34.24 -10.42 -28.55
N VAL A 54 -34.19 -9.23 -27.94
CA VAL A 54 -34.28 -9.06 -26.48
C VAL A 54 -35.66 -9.49 -25.96
N GLU A 55 -36.73 -9.24 -26.71
CA GLU A 55 -38.07 -9.71 -26.35
C GLU A 55 -38.19 -11.24 -26.37
N ASP A 56 -37.51 -11.92 -27.30
CA ASP A 56 -37.49 -13.39 -27.36
C ASP A 56 -36.69 -14.00 -26.20
N ALA A 57 -35.62 -13.33 -25.77
CA ALA A 57 -34.86 -13.71 -24.58
C ALA A 57 -35.72 -13.66 -23.31
N VAL A 58 -36.48 -12.57 -23.13
CA VAL A 58 -37.38 -12.40 -21.98
C VAL A 58 -38.49 -13.46 -22.00
N ALA A 59 -39.11 -13.72 -23.16
CA ALA A 59 -40.15 -14.73 -23.29
C ALA A 59 -39.63 -16.17 -23.08
N PHE A 60 -38.36 -16.45 -23.39
CA PHE A 60 -37.71 -17.73 -23.13
C PHE A 60 -37.47 -17.96 -21.63
N ILE A 61 -37.04 -16.91 -20.91
CA ILE A 61 -36.84 -16.93 -19.45
C ILE A 61 -38.18 -17.15 -18.73
N GLU A 62 -39.24 -16.43 -19.13
CA GLU A 62 -40.57 -16.57 -18.54
C GLU A 62 -41.20 -17.97 -18.74
N LYS A 63 -40.83 -18.67 -19.82
CA LYS A 63 -41.37 -20.00 -20.17
C LYS A 63 -40.63 -21.18 -19.57
N ASN A 64 -39.39 -21.01 -19.11
CA ASN A 64 -38.55 -22.09 -18.60
C ASN A 64 -37.98 -21.76 -17.21
N PRO A 65 -38.80 -21.40 -16.20
CA PRO A 65 -38.32 -20.99 -14.89
C PRO A 65 -37.51 -22.08 -14.17
N GLU A 66 -37.76 -23.35 -14.49
CA GLU A 66 -37.00 -24.51 -14.02
C GLU A 66 -35.56 -24.64 -14.57
N VAL A 67 -35.23 -24.02 -15.71
CA VAL A 67 -33.83 -23.95 -16.22
C VAL A 67 -33.00 -22.96 -15.40
N PHE A 68 -33.67 -22.00 -14.78
CA PHE A 68 -33.12 -21.03 -13.83
C PHE A 68 -33.46 -21.41 -12.37
N GLY A 69 -33.74 -22.69 -12.15
CA GLY A 69 -34.35 -23.19 -10.92
C GLY A 69 -33.45 -23.12 -9.69
N ASN A 70 -33.92 -22.35 -8.71
CA ASN A 70 -33.75 -22.54 -7.26
C ASN A 70 -32.32 -22.79 -6.75
N ASP A 71 -31.43 -21.84 -6.97
CA ASP A 71 -30.46 -21.54 -5.93
C ASP A 71 -31.20 -20.83 -4.80
N LYS A 72 -30.92 -21.21 -3.56
CA LYS A 72 -31.26 -20.38 -2.41
C LYS A 72 -30.63 -19.02 -2.67
N LEU A 73 -31.42 -18.05 -3.12
CA LEU A 73 -31.05 -16.63 -3.04
C LEU A 73 -30.51 -16.43 -1.61
N PRO A 74 -29.29 -15.89 -1.43
CA PRO A 74 -28.81 -15.55 -0.11
C PRO A 74 -29.86 -14.70 0.58
N SER A 75 -29.91 -14.79 1.91
CA SER A 75 -30.50 -13.73 2.74
C SER A 75 -30.24 -12.37 2.10
N GLU A 76 -31.27 -11.54 1.97
CA GLU A 76 -31.23 -10.14 1.52
C GLU A 76 -29.80 -9.58 1.34
N LYS A 77 -29.34 -9.43 0.09
CA LYS A 77 -27.96 -9.05 -0.22
C LYS A 77 -27.61 -7.72 0.48
N VAL A 78 -26.71 -7.78 1.46
CA VAL A 78 -26.25 -6.60 2.20
C VAL A 78 -25.14 -5.90 1.38
N PRO A 79 -25.29 -4.61 1.03
CA PRO A 79 -24.28 -3.89 0.26
C PRO A 79 -22.98 -3.75 1.04
N VAL A 80 -21.87 -3.71 0.31
CA VAL A 80 -20.51 -3.62 0.83
C VAL A 80 -19.96 -2.22 0.54
N ILE A 81 -19.44 -1.56 1.57
CA ILE A 81 -18.72 -0.30 1.46
C ILE A 81 -17.24 -0.56 1.77
N ILE A 82 -16.37 -0.23 0.82
CA ILE A 82 -14.92 -0.27 1.00
C ILE A 82 -14.43 1.07 1.56
N LEU A 83 -13.68 1.00 2.66
CA LEU A 83 -12.83 2.08 3.17
C LEU A 83 -11.40 1.80 2.67
N PRO A 84 -10.94 2.52 1.64
CA PRO A 84 -9.72 2.17 0.93
C PRO A 84 -8.44 2.57 1.68
N GLY A 85 -7.30 2.06 1.21
CA GLY A 85 -5.97 2.38 1.71
C GLY A 85 -5.44 3.74 1.23
N ILE A 86 -4.24 4.11 1.73
CA ILE A 86 -3.65 5.45 1.59
C ILE A 86 -3.52 5.96 0.15
N SER A 87 -3.26 5.07 -0.82
CA SER A 87 -3.02 5.43 -2.23
C SER A 87 -4.25 5.29 -3.13
N GLN A 88 -5.37 4.81 -2.58
CA GLN A 88 -6.55 4.41 -3.35
C GLN A 88 -7.63 5.52 -3.39
N SER A 89 -7.59 6.48 -2.46
CA SER A 89 -8.39 7.71 -2.50
C SER A 89 -7.64 8.81 -3.25
N VAL A 90 -7.93 8.97 -4.54
CA VAL A 90 -7.24 9.96 -5.38
C VAL A 90 -7.71 11.38 -5.02
N SER A 91 -6.76 12.27 -4.78
CA SER A 91 -7.02 13.71 -4.63
C SER A 91 -6.34 14.52 -5.72
N TYR A 92 -6.86 15.71 -5.99
CA TYR A 92 -6.31 16.65 -6.97
C TYR A 92 -6.30 18.08 -6.44
N LEU A 93 -5.33 18.86 -6.92
CA LEU A 93 -5.32 20.30 -6.70
C LEU A 93 -6.40 20.94 -7.58
N ALA A 94 -7.32 21.69 -6.99
CA ALA A 94 -8.42 22.34 -7.71
C ALA A 94 -8.23 23.87 -7.82
N ASN A 95 -8.72 24.43 -8.93
CA ASN A 95 -8.87 25.86 -9.11
C ASN A 95 -9.99 26.42 -8.20
N GLU A 96 -10.14 27.74 -8.12
CA GLU A 96 -11.21 28.39 -7.35
C GLU A 96 -12.63 27.95 -7.76
N ASP A 97 -12.80 27.53 -9.03
CA ASP A 97 -14.08 27.04 -9.57
C ASP A 97 -14.31 25.53 -9.33
N GLY A 98 -13.38 24.84 -8.67
CA GLY A 98 -13.45 23.40 -8.36
C GLY A 98 -12.93 22.48 -9.47
N THR A 99 -12.54 23.02 -10.63
CA THR A 99 -11.96 22.22 -11.72
C THR A 99 -10.52 21.79 -11.41
N PRO A 100 -10.04 20.63 -11.93
CA PRO A 100 -8.65 20.21 -11.74
C PRO A 100 -7.65 21.24 -12.27
N TYR A 101 -6.61 21.50 -11.49
CA TYR A 101 -5.48 22.33 -11.89
C TYR A 101 -4.62 21.60 -12.93
N ILE A 102 -4.31 22.27 -14.03
CA ILE A 102 -3.48 21.75 -15.12
C ILE A 102 -2.12 22.43 -15.08
N ASN A 103 -1.05 21.63 -14.96
CA ASN A 103 0.32 22.13 -14.93
C ASN A 103 0.85 22.52 -16.33
N LYS A 104 2.11 22.98 -16.39
CA LYS A 104 2.75 23.45 -17.62
C LYS A 104 2.87 22.38 -18.72
N ASP A 105 2.88 21.11 -18.33
CA ASP A 105 2.95 19.97 -19.24
C ASP A 105 1.57 19.48 -19.70
N GLY A 106 0.49 20.16 -19.29
CA GLY A 106 -0.87 19.79 -19.64
C GLY A 106 -1.42 18.62 -18.82
N LYS A 107 -0.81 18.30 -17.67
CA LYS A 107 -1.27 17.23 -16.77
C LYS A 107 -2.01 17.79 -15.56
N GLU A 108 -3.03 17.08 -15.12
CA GLU A 108 -3.69 17.32 -13.84
C GLU A 108 -2.72 17.01 -12.69
N LEU A 109 -2.69 17.88 -11.68
CA LEU A 109 -1.95 17.61 -10.44
C LEU A 109 -2.82 16.79 -9.51
N SER A 110 -2.71 15.46 -9.61
CA SER A 110 -3.47 14.50 -8.82
C SER A 110 -2.61 13.32 -8.36
N GLY A 111 -3.06 12.63 -7.32
CA GLY A 111 -2.37 11.49 -6.73
C GLY A 111 -3.11 10.93 -5.52
N GLY A 112 -2.88 9.65 -5.22
CA GLY A 112 -3.42 9.02 -4.01
C GLY A 112 -2.55 9.27 -2.78
N LEU A 113 -1.23 9.17 -2.91
CA LEU A 113 -0.29 9.33 -1.81
C LEU A 113 0.36 10.72 -1.82
N LEU A 114 1.05 11.08 -2.92
CA LEU A 114 1.60 12.42 -3.10
C LEU A 114 1.14 13.09 -4.39
N ILE A 115 1.14 14.41 -4.35
CA ILE A 115 0.89 15.30 -5.48
C ILE A 115 2.12 16.21 -5.62
N ILE A 116 3.01 15.89 -6.56
CA ILE A 116 4.22 16.67 -6.86
C ILE A 116 4.14 17.19 -8.29
N ASP A 117 4.44 18.48 -8.49
CA ASP A 117 4.58 19.05 -9.84
C ASP A 117 5.95 18.69 -10.45
N GLU A 118 6.00 17.56 -11.14
CA GLU A 118 7.19 17.07 -11.83
C GLU A 118 7.72 18.06 -12.90
N SER A 119 6.86 18.94 -13.43
CA SER A 119 7.26 19.89 -14.48
C SER A 119 8.22 20.97 -13.98
N THR A 120 8.20 21.24 -12.68
CA THR A 120 8.98 22.30 -12.04
C THR A 120 10.08 21.78 -11.13
N ILE A 121 9.97 20.53 -10.65
CA ILE A 121 10.88 19.97 -9.65
C ILE A 121 12.35 20.06 -10.08
N TYR A 122 12.70 19.70 -11.33
CA TYR A 122 14.09 19.75 -11.79
C TYR A 122 14.67 21.17 -11.82
N GLU A 123 13.86 22.16 -12.22
CA GLU A 123 14.27 23.56 -12.26
C GLU A 123 14.49 24.11 -10.85
N THR A 124 13.55 23.82 -9.93
CA THR A 124 13.64 24.17 -8.51
C THR A 124 14.93 23.63 -7.91
N LEU A 125 15.27 22.37 -8.18
CA LEU A 125 16.49 21.75 -7.67
C LEU A 125 17.77 22.38 -8.17
N LEU A 126 17.88 22.58 -9.47
CA LEU A 126 19.07 23.21 -10.05
C LEU A 126 19.24 24.62 -9.52
N LYS A 127 18.14 25.36 -9.40
CA LYS A 127 18.15 26.75 -8.93
C LYS A 127 18.55 26.85 -7.46
N ASN A 128 17.97 26.01 -6.60
CA ASN A 128 18.12 26.15 -5.15
C ASN A 128 19.41 25.48 -4.64
N LEU A 129 19.78 24.31 -5.18
CA LEU A 129 20.83 23.47 -4.56
C LEU A 129 22.21 23.62 -5.19
N MET A 130 22.30 23.99 -6.48
CA MET A 130 23.57 23.97 -7.21
C MET A 130 24.66 24.87 -6.62
N GLY A 131 24.31 26.14 -6.38
CA GLY A 131 25.22 27.14 -5.83
C GLY A 131 25.73 26.74 -4.44
N PRO A 132 24.83 26.51 -3.47
CA PRO A 132 25.20 26.07 -2.13
C PRO A 132 26.01 24.77 -2.11
N LEU A 133 25.64 23.77 -2.93
CA LEU A 133 26.38 22.51 -3.04
C LEU A 133 27.81 22.75 -3.54
N CYS A 134 27.99 23.53 -4.60
CA CYS A 134 29.32 23.82 -5.15
C CYS A 134 30.20 24.54 -4.13
N GLN A 135 29.65 25.52 -3.40
CA GLN A 135 30.39 26.22 -2.34
C GLN A 135 30.76 25.29 -1.19
N THR A 136 29.83 24.41 -0.79
CA THR A 136 30.02 23.41 0.26
C THR A 136 31.13 22.41 -0.10
N LEU A 137 31.14 21.91 -1.35
CA LEU A 137 32.17 21.01 -1.85
C LEU A 137 33.54 21.69 -1.97
N ILE A 138 33.61 22.97 -2.35
CA ILE A 138 34.89 23.69 -2.45
C ILE A 138 35.45 23.99 -1.06
N LEU A 139 34.61 24.46 -0.15
CA LEU A 139 35.02 24.91 1.18
C LEU A 139 35.04 23.79 2.23
N GLN A 140 34.52 22.60 1.88
CA GLN A 140 34.44 21.42 2.74
C GLN A 140 33.82 21.75 4.10
N LYS A 141 32.75 22.54 4.08
CA LYS A 141 31.91 22.94 5.21
C LYS A 141 30.56 23.37 4.66
N ASP A 142 29.51 23.28 5.46
CA ASP A 142 28.19 23.75 5.06
C ASP A 142 28.19 25.25 4.73
N MET A 143 27.76 25.57 3.52
CA MET A 143 27.65 26.94 2.97
C MET A 143 26.19 27.25 2.62
N GLY A 144 25.26 26.84 3.49
CA GLY A 144 23.82 26.99 3.29
C GLY A 144 23.23 25.88 2.41
N PHE A 145 23.96 24.77 2.22
CA PHE A 145 23.45 23.65 1.43
C PHE A 145 22.33 22.93 2.16
N THR A 146 22.45 22.74 3.47
CA THR A 146 21.43 22.02 4.25
C THR A 146 20.13 22.83 4.37
N ASP A 147 20.23 24.15 4.47
CA ASP A 147 19.05 25.04 4.46
C ASP A 147 18.38 25.05 3.09
N ALA A 148 19.16 25.12 2.01
CA ALA A 148 18.62 25.03 0.66
C ALA A 148 17.92 23.67 0.41
N VAL A 149 18.42 22.59 1.02
CA VAL A 149 17.77 21.26 1.01
C VAL A 149 16.40 21.32 1.70
N TYR A 150 16.34 21.89 2.90
CA TYR A 150 15.08 22.07 3.62
C TYR A 150 14.06 22.86 2.79
N ASP A 151 14.45 24.04 2.30
CA ASP A 151 13.55 24.93 1.53
C ASP A 151 13.02 24.24 0.27
N THR A 152 13.89 23.48 -0.40
CA THR A 152 13.53 22.71 -1.60
C THR A 152 12.49 21.64 -1.30
N ILE A 153 12.65 20.93 -0.17
CA ILE A 153 11.70 19.90 0.24
C ILE A 153 10.37 20.54 0.62
N CYS A 154 10.37 21.64 1.39
CA CYS A 154 9.15 22.39 1.67
C CYS A 154 8.43 22.82 0.39
N GLU A 155 9.15 23.32 -0.61
CA GLU A 155 8.58 23.69 -1.91
C GLU A 155 7.95 22.47 -2.62
N ALA A 156 8.65 21.33 -2.64
CA ALA A 156 8.20 20.10 -3.30
C ALA A 156 6.90 19.52 -2.70
N PHE A 157 6.72 19.61 -1.39
CA PHE A 157 5.55 19.10 -0.67
C PHE A 157 4.46 20.14 -0.41
N SER A 158 4.67 21.39 -0.83
CA SER A 158 3.79 22.52 -0.51
C SER A 158 2.33 22.33 -0.97
N ILE A 159 2.08 21.54 -2.03
CA ILE A 159 0.72 21.24 -2.52
C ILE A 159 -0.13 20.58 -1.44
N GLN A 160 0.47 19.73 -0.61
CA GLN A 160 -0.19 18.96 0.44
C GLN A 160 0.03 19.52 1.86
N ALA A 161 0.45 20.78 1.96
CA ALA A 161 0.66 21.42 3.25
C ALA A 161 -0.64 21.60 4.04
N SER A 162 -0.54 21.50 5.36
CA SER A 162 -1.62 21.80 6.31
C SER A 162 -1.27 23.00 7.18
N ASP A 163 -2.27 23.81 7.51
CA ASP A 163 -2.14 24.90 8.48
C ASP A 163 -2.06 24.37 9.92
N LEU A 164 -1.77 25.25 10.88
CA LEU A 164 -1.61 24.89 12.31
C LEU A 164 -2.89 24.31 12.95
N SER A 165 -4.05 24.47 12.31
CA SER A 165 -5.35 23.93 12.72
C SER A 165 -5.67 22.60 12.03
N GLY A 166 -4.75 22.09 11.20
CA GLY A 166 -4.88 20.84 10.47
C GLY A 166 -5.81 20.88 9.26
N ASN A 167 -6.03 22.06 8.68
CA ASN A 167 -6.74 22.20 7.40
C ASN A 167 -5.76 22.25 6.23
N PRO A 168 -6.13 21.73 5.05
CA PRO A 168 -5.33 21.91 3.85
C PRO A 168 -5.11 23.40 3.53
N VAL A 169 -3.87 23.78 3.26
CA VAL A 169 -3.54 25.16 2.82
C VAL A 169 -4.05 25.42 1.41
N ASN A 170 -3.98 24.40 0.55
CA ASN A 170 -4.45 24.47 -0.83
C ASN A 170 -5.83 23.83 -0.99
N ASN A 171 -6.53 24.20 -2.06
CA ASN A 171 -7.82 23.60 -2.42
C ASN A 171 -7.61 22.19 -2.97
N LEU A 172 -7.42 21.22 -2.08
CA LEU A 172 -7.38 19.80 -2.42
C LEU A 172 -8.78 19.21 -2.41
N GLN A 173 -9.14 18.53 -3.49
CA GLN A 173 -10.41 17.84 -3.65
C GLN A 173 -10.16 16.33 -3.80
N THR A 174 -11.00 15.50 -3.19
CA THR A 174 -10.92 14.05 -3.31
C THR A 174 -11.99 13.56 -4.26
N VAL A 175 -11.63 12.67 -5.17
CA VAL A 175 -12.58 12.04 -6.10
C VAL A 175 -13.51 11.13 -5.31
N SER A 176 -14.81 11.38 -5.38
CA SER A 176 -15.85 10.65 -4.64
C SER A 176 -16.87 10.01 -5.57
N TYR A 177 -17.50 8.92 -5.11
CA TYR A 177 -18.48 8.15 -5.87
C TYR A 177 -19.72 7.87 -5.04
N ASP A 178 -20.84 8.52 -5.38
CA ASP A 178 -22.13 8.38 -4.68
C ASP A 178 -23.02 7.28 -5.28
N CYS A 179 -22.40 6.32 -5.99
CA CYS A 179 -23.06 5.25 -6.72
C CYS A 179 -22.31 3.92 -6.54
N PRO A 180 -22.95 2.77 -6.80
CA PRO A 180 -22.26 1.48 -6.82
C PRO A 180 -21.25 1.40 -7.97
N VAL A 181 -20.31 0.45 -7.89
CA VAL A 181 -19.25 0.23 -8.89
C VAL A 181 -19.82 -0.01 -10.30
N SER A 182 -21.00 -0.63 -10.41
CA SER A 182 -21.68 -0.88 -11.69
C SER A 182 -22.12 0.40 -12.43
N ASP A 183 -22.35 1.50 -11.70
CA ASP A 183 -22.79 2.79 -12.23
C ASP A 183 -21.61 3.76 -12.46
N MET A 184 -20.38 3.36 -12.15
CA MET A 184 -19.18 4.16 -12.41
C MET A 184 -18.92 4.29 -13.92
N THR A 185 -18.22 5.36 -14.32
CA THR A 185 -17.71 5.45 -15.68
C THR A 185 -16.75 4.28 -15.97
N PRO A 186 -16.60 3.83 -17.23
CA PRO A 186 -15.63 2.79 -17.57
C PRO A 186 -14.21 3.13 -17.09
N GLU A 187 -13.82 4.40 -17.17
CA GLU A 187 -12.54 4.90 -16.71
C GLU A 187 -12.37 4.75 -15.19
N ASP A 188 -13.35 5.20 -14.41
CA ASP A 188 -13.35 5.11 -12.93
C ASP A 188 -13.41 3.67 -12.46
N ARG A 189 -14.29 2.85 -13.05
CA ARG A 189 -14.42 1.42 -12.75
C ARG A 189 -13.10 0.68 -13.01
N ASN A 190 -12.42 0.99 -14.11
CA ASN A 190 -11.10 0.42 -14.42
C ASN A 190 -10.01 0.95 -13.46
N ALA A 191 -10.09 2.19 -12.99
CA ALA A 191 -9.19 2.71 -11.96
C ALA A 191 -9.40 1.99 -10.62
N PHE A 192 -10.65 1.79 -10.22
CA PHE A 192 -11.06 1.04 -9.04
C PHE A 192 -10.46 -0.38 -9.04
N TYR A 193 -10.71 -1.20 -10.06
CA TYR A 193 -10.17 -2.59 -10.10
C TYR A 193 -8.64 -2.68 -10.24
N ARG A 194 -7.99 -1.62 -10.75
CA ARG A 194 -6.53 -1.54 -10.72
C ARG A 194 -6.00 -1.32 -9.31
N GLY A 195 -6.65 -0.48 -8.53
CA GLY A 195 -6.29 -0.18 -7.14
C GLY A 195 -6.72 -1.25 -6.14
N ILE A 196 -7.95 -1.78 -6.29
CA ILE A 196 -8.59 -2.73 -5.37
C ILE A 196 -9.17 -3.90 -6.20
N PRO A 197 -8.45 -5.02 -6.32
CA PRO A 197 -8.87 -6.15 -7.14
C PRO A 197 -9.97 -6.95 -6.43
N MET A 198 -11.22 -6.51 -6.60
CA MET A 198 -12.40 -7.07 -5.94
C MET A 198 -13.17 -8.06 -6.82
N GLU A 199 -12.59 -8.55 -7.92
CA GLU A 199 -13.29 -9.41 -8.90
C GLU A 199 -13.93 -10.63 -8.23
N ALA A 200 -13.17 -11.37 -7.40
CA ALA A 200 -13.70 -12.54 -6.70
C ALA A 200 -14.80 -12.22 -5.67
N VAL A 201 -14.90 -10.96 -5.20
CA VAL A 201 -16.00 -10.48 -4.37
C VAL A 201 -17.20 -10.14 -5.24
N THR A 202 -17.00 -9.38 -6.32
CA THR A 202 -18.07 -8.95 -7.21
C THR A 202 -18.70 -10.10 -7.99
N ASP A 203 -17.96 -11.17 -8.25
CA ASP A 203 -18.50 -12.41 -8.82
C ASP A 203 -19.55 -13.07 -7.90
N LEU A 204 -19.45 -12.84 -6.58
CA LEU A 204 -20.39 -13.40 -5.59
C LEU A 204 -21.58 -12.46 -5.34
N ILE A 205 -21.33 -11.17 -5.13
CA ILE A 205 -22.37 -10.22 -4.71
C ILE A 205 -22.96 -9.40 -5.85
N GLY A 206 -22.22 -9.22 -6.94
CA GLY A 206 -22.50 -8.30 -8.04
C GLY A 206 -21.98 -6.89 -7.77
N GLU A 207 -21.48 -6.22 -8.82
CA GLU A 207 -20.97 -4.84 -8.74
C GLU A 207 -22.02 -3.83 -8.23
N ASP A 208 -23.30 -4.11 -8.46
CA ASP A 208 -24.42 -3.30 -7.96
C ASP A 208 -24.45 -3.19 -6.42
N TYR A 209 -23.80 -4.10 -5.70
CA TYR A 209 -23.77 -4.12 -4.24
C TYR A 209 -22.44 -3.66 -3.66
N LEU A 210 -21.50 -3.23 -4.51
CA LEU A 210 -20.19 -2.77 -4.08
C LEU A 210 -20.08 -1.25 -4.20
N TYR A 211 -19.66 -0.61 -3.12
CA TYR A 211 -19.46 0.82 -2.99
C TYR A 211 -18.05 1.11 -2.47
N VAL A 212 -17.53 2.30 -2.75
CA VAL A 212 -16.23 2.77 -2.25
C VAL A 212 -16.39 4.17 -1.68
N PHE A 213 -16.00 4.33 -0.42
CA PHE A 213 -16.01 5.63 0.26
C PHE A 213 -14.60 6.24 0.21
N SER A 214 -14.39 7.18 -0.69
CA SER A 214 -13.14 7.94 -0.76
C SER A 214 -13.06 9.00 0.34
N PHE A 215 -11.88 9.20 0.91
CA PHE A 215 -11.61 10.22 1.93
C PHE A 215 -10.25 10.89 1.71
N PRO A 216 -10.08 12.16 2.12
CA PRO A 216 -8.84 12.89 1.88
C PRO A 216 -7.70 12.40 2.76
N LEU A 217 -6.52 12.18 2.17
CA LEU A 217 -5.28 11.96 2.93
C LEU A 217 -4.87 13.22 3.69
N ILE A 218 -5.01 14.40 3.08
CA ILE A 218 -4.80 15.68 3.77
C ILE A 218 -6.14 16.12 4.34
N GLY A 219 -6.44 15.68 5.55
CA GLY A 219 -7.72 15.96 6.18
C GLY A 219 -7.82 15.44 7.61
N LYS A 220 -9.04 15.56 8.17
CA LYS A 220 -9.37 15.18 9.54
C LYS A 220 -10.13 13.84 9.56
N PRO A 221 -9.63 12.81 10.26
CA PRO A 221 -10.30 11.51 10.33
C PRO A 221 -11.73 11.60 10.90
N MET A 222 -11.95 12.40 11.94
CA MET A 222 -13.28 12.56 12.56
C MET A 222 -14.31 13.22 11.62
N GLU A 223 -13.89 14.15 10.76
CA GLU A 223 -14.78 14.73 9.74
C GLU A 223 -15.08 13.71 8.63
N SER A 224 -14.09 12.92 8.24
CA SER A 224 -14.27 11.83 7.26
C SER A 224 -15.20 10.74 7.80
N ALA A 225 -15.16 10.46 9.10
CA ALA A 225 -16.08 9.55 9.78
C ALA A 225 -17.54 10.06 9.75
N GLN A 226 -17.77 11.36 9.93
CA GLN A 226 -19.12 11.92 9.79
C GLN A 226 -19.65 11.80 8.36
N LYS A 227 -18.77 12.00 7.36
CA LYS A 227 -19.13 11.81 5.95
C LYS A 227 -19.39 10.33 5.62
N LEU A 228 -18.67 9.40 6.25
CA LEU A 228 -18.93 7.97 6.11
C LEU A 228 -20.31 7.61 6.65
N ASP A 229 -20.73 8.20 7.78
CA ASP A 229 -22.07 8.00 8.32
C ASP A 229 -23.16 8.42 7.32
N ASP A 230 -23.03 9.62 6.74
CA ASP A 230 -23.93 10.11 5.68
C ASP A 230 -23.94 9.16 4.46
N TYR A 231 -22.76 8.66 4.07
CA TYR A 231 -22.58 7.73 2.97
C TYR A 231 -23.28 6.38 3.24
N ILE A 232 -23.18 5.85 4.46
CA ILE A 232 -23.87 4.63 4.89
C ILE A 232 -25.39 4.82 4.77
N GLN A 233 -25.93 5.95 5.23
CA GLN A 233 -27.37 6.23 5.11
C GLN A 233 -27.81 6.31 3.64
N MET A 234 -26.99 6.95 2.79
CA MET A 234 -27.24 7.00 1.34
C MET A 234 -27.28 5.59 0.74
N VAL A 235 -26.29 4.73 1.01
CA VAL A 235 -26.24 3.36 0.47
C VAL A 235 -27.47 2.55 0.93
N LYS A 236 -27.80 2.63 2.22
CA LYS A 236 -29.01 2.00 2.76
C LYS A 236 -30.28 2.45 2.06
N GLN A 237 -30.41 3.76 1.82
CA GLN A 237 -31.56 4.32 1.11
C GLN A 237 -31.61 3.83 -0.35
N GLN A 238 -30.48 3.86 -1.07
CA GLN A 238 -30.41 3.41 -2.48
C GLN A 238 -30.78 1.93 -2.64
N LYS A 239 -30.37 1.09 -1.69
CA LYS A 239 -30.63 -0.36 -1.73
C LYS A 239 -31.86 -0.80 -0.95
N SER A 240 -32.51 0.13 -0.24
CA SER A 240 -33.67 -0.15 0.63
C SER A 240 -33.38 -1.25 1.66
N VAL A 241 -32.21 -1.18 2.31
CA VAL A 241 -31.73 -2.13 3.31
C VAL A 241 -31.50 -1.45 4.66
N ASP A 242 -31.54 -2.24 5.73
CA ASP A 242 -31.33 -1.74 7.09
C ASP A 242 -29.85 -1.66 7.50
N LYS A 243 -28.98 -2.44 6.85
CA LYS A 243 -27.57 -2.59 7.23
C LYS A 243 -26.64 -2.60 6.02
N VAL A 244 -25.35 -2.37 6.29
CA VAL A 244 -24.25 -2.48 5.32
C VAL A 244 -23.14 -3.38 5.87
N ASN A 245 -22.32 -3.90 4.97
CA ASN A 245 -21.03 -4.53 5.27
C ASN A 245 -19.93 -3.49 5.07
N ILE A 246 -18.92 -3.46 5.94
CA ILE A 246 -17.77 -2.58 5.79
C ILE A 246 -16.52 -3.41 5.58
N ILE A 247 -15.76 -3.10 4.53
CA ILE A 247 -14.40 -3.61 4.35
C ILE A 247 -13.45 -2.45 4.60
N SER A 248 -12.60 -2.56 5.60
CA SER A 248 -11.52 -1.62 5.84
C SER A 248 -10.23 -2.17 5.27
N VAL A 249 -9.48 -1.35 4.54
CA VAL A 249 -8.18 -1.72 3.98
C VAL A 249 -7.14 -0.69 4.38
N SER A 250 -6.02 -1.12 4.99
CA SER A 250 -4.90 -0.23 5.31
C SER A 250 -5.38 1.04 6.04
N LEU A 251 -5.10 2.24 5.50
CA LEU A 251 -5.51 3.52 6.09
C LEU A 251 -7.02 3.64 6.36
N GLY A 252 -7.88 2.93 5.63
CA GLY A 252 -9.32 2.87 5.92
C GLY A 252 -9.63 2.46 7.36
N GLY A 253 -8.69 1.80 8.06
CA GLY A 253 -8.77 1.47 9.47
C GLY A 253 -8.93 2.70 10.37
N THR A 254 -8.27 3.81 10.05
CA THR A 254 -8.38 5.03 10.86
C THR A 254 -9.76 5.66 10.76
N ILE A 255 -10.38 5.59 9.56
CA ILE A 255 -11.73 6.12 9.35
C ILE A 255 -12.76 5.24 10.04
N LEU A 256 -12.57 3.92 9.99
CA LEU A 256 -13.39 2.98 10.76
C LEU A 256 -13.31 3.28 12.26
N THR A 257 -12.10 3.43 12.81
CA THR A 257 -11.89 3.75 14.23
C THR A 257 -12.59 5.03 14.63
N ALA A 258 -12.47 6.10 13.83
CA ALA A 258 -13.17 7.36 14.08
C ALA A 258 -14.70 7.22 13.99
N TYR A 259 -15.22 6.48 13.01
CA TYR A 259 -16.66 6.27 12.81
C TYR A 259 -17.30 5.51 13.97
N LEU A 260 -16.66 4.44 14.43
CA LEU A 260 -17.18 3.62 15.54
C LEU A 260 -17.23 4.35 16.87
N ASP A 261 -16.56 5.50 16.98
CA ASP A 261 -16.53 6.32 18.19
C ASP A 261 -17.40 7.58 18.11
N LEU A 262 -18.17 7.77 17.02
CA LEU A 262 -19.17 8.84 16.96
C LEU A 262 -20.32 8.56 17.95
N ASP A 263 -20.72 9.58 18.72
CA ASP A 263 -21.68 9.43 19.85
C ASP A 263 -23.03 8.80 19.45
N HIS A 264 -23.47 8.99 18.20
CA HIS A 264 -24.74 8.47 17.69
C HIS A 264 -24.61 7.12 16.98
N VAL A 265 -23.39 6.63 16.74
CA VAL A 265 -23.14 5.34 16.10
C VAL A 265 -23.20 4.24 17.16
N ASP A 266 -24.21 3.39 17.09
CA ASP A 266 -24.38 2.25 18.00
C ASP A 266 -24.18 0.89 17.32
N GLY A 267 -23.79 0.89 16.04
CA GLY A 267 -23.60 -0.30 15.21
C GLY A 267 -24.89 -0.91 14.63
N SER A 268 -26.05 -0.28 14.82
CA SER A 268 -27.32 -0.76 14.25
C SER A 268 -27.34 -0.81 12.72
N ASP A 269 -26.55 0.05 12.07
CA ASP A 269 -26.42 0.12 10.61
C ASP A 269 -25.43 -0.89 10.02
N ILE A 270 -24.74 -1.66 10.87
CA ILE A 270 -23.66 -2.55 10.44
C ILE A 270 -24.11 -4.01 10.57
N ASN A 271 -23.85 -4.78 9.51
CA ASN A 271 -24.01 -6.23 9.49
C ASN A 271 -22.69 -6.93 9.82
N GLN A 272 -21.61 -6.54 9.14
CA GLN A 272 -20.28 -7.09 9.37
C GLN A 272 -19.17 -6.09 9.04
N ILE A 273 -18.00 -6.31 9.63
CA ILE A 273 -16.76 -5.57 9.41
C ILE A 273 -15.67 -6.58 9.03
N ILE A 274 -14.97 -6.33 7.94
CA ILE A 274 -13.80 -7.10 7.51
C ILE A 274 -12.62 -6.15 7.42
N ASN A 275 -11.66 -6.30 8.31
CA ASN A 275 -10.42 -5.53 8.31
C ASN A 275 -9.37 -6.32 7.54
N VAL A 276 -8.78 -5.70 6.52
CA VAL A 276 -7.75 -6.31 5.68
C VAL A 276 -6.52 -5.44 5.79
N VAL A 277 -5.51 -5.93 6.52
CA VAL A 277 -4.28 -5.18 6.85
C VAL A 277 -4.56 -3.73 7.28
N SER A 278 -5.60 -3.52 8.10
CA SER A 278 -6.08 -2.19 8.48
C SER A 278 -5.25 -1.53 9.58
N VAL A 279 -5.07 -0.22 9.50
CA VAL A 279 -4.47 0.60 10.56
C VAL A 279 -5.50 0.83 11.67
N LEU A 280 -5.56 -0.07 12.66
CA LEU A 280 -6.58 -0.03 13.71
C LEU A 280 -6.08 0.67 14.99
N GLU A 281 -4.87 0.33 15.45
CA GLU A 281 -4.25 0.91 16.66
C GLU A 281 -3.01 1.78 16.35
N GLY A 282 -2.86 2.21 15.08
CA GLY A 282 -1.69 2.93 14.58
C GLY A 282 -0.59 1.99 14.08
N CYS A 283 0.60 2.52 13.83
CA CYS A 283 1.79 1.76 13.48
C CYS A 283 3.07 2.40 14.05
N ASP A 284 4.06 1.55 14.29
CA ASP A 284 5.33 1.91 14.88
C ASP A 284 6.21 2.68 13.89
N LEU A 285 6.08 2.38 12.59
CA LEU A 285 6.72 3.13 11.50
C LEU A 285 6.44 4.63 11.59
N MET A 286 5.17 5.03 11.72
CA MET A 286 4.82 6.45 11.82
C MET A 286 5.28 7.04 13.15
N SER A 287 5.13 6.28 14.23
CA SER A 287 5.58 6.68 15.56
C SER A 287 7.09 6.95 15.62
N ASP A 288 7.89 6.13 14.93
CA ASP A 288 9.33 6.32 14.79
C ASP A 288 9.68 7.55 13.97
N PHE A 289 8.94 7.80 12.88
CA PHE A 289 9.14 8.99 12.07
C PHE A 289 8.96 10.29 12.89
N PHE A 290 7.87 10.38 13.65
CA PHE A 290 7.62 11.50 14.56
C PHE A 290 8.65 11.56 15.69
N ALA A 291 8.97 10.43 16.32
CA ALA A 291 9.94 10.37 17.40
C ALA A 291 11.38 10.67 16.95
N ARG A 292 11.66 10.64 15.64
CA ARG A 292 13.01 10.66 15.05
C ARG A 292 13.84 9.43 15.45
N ASN A 293 13.18 8.28 15.59
CA ASN A 293 13.80 7.01 15.96
C ASN A 293 14.22 6.26 14.69
N PHE A 294 15.43 6.56 14.22
CA PHE A 294 15.98 5.98 13.00
C PHE A 294 17.17 5.07 13.28
N ILE A 295 17.41 4.10 12.41
CA ILE A 295 18.66 3.36 12.31
C ILE A 295 19.68 4.30 11.66
N LEU A 296 20.59 4.83 12.48
CA LEU A 296 21.69 5.69 12.05
C LEU A 296 23.04 4.97 12.15
N ASP A 297 23.04 3.64 12.03
CA ASP A 297 24.27 2.86 11.97
C ASP A 297 25.12 3.29 10.76
N ASP A 298 26.41 3.47 10.98
CA ASP A 298 27.34 4.00 9.99
C ASP A 298 27.44 3.06 8.76
N GLU A 299 27.41 1.74 8.95
CA GLU A 299 27.45 0.78 7.84
C GLU A 299 26.13 0.82 7.06
N PHE A 300 25.01 0.77 7.77
CA PHE A 300 23.69 0.82 7.17
C PHE A 300 23.51 2.07 6.28
N ILE A 301 23.79 3.26 6.83
CA ILE A 301 23.60 4.53 6.11
C ILE A 301 24.57 4.72 4.95
N TYR A 302 25.85 4.35 5.11
CA TYR A 302 26.89 4.62 4.11
C TYR A 302 27.16 3.47 3.13
N SER A 303 26.49 2.32 3.30
CA SER A 303 26.71 1.16 2.44
C SER A 303 25.45 0.42 1.99
N GLU A 304 24.37 0.40 2.78
CA GLU A 304 23.26 -0.54 2.54
C GLU A 304 21.95 0.16 2.14
N TYR A 305 21.58 1.21 2.86
CA TYR A 305 20.25 1.84 2.78
C TYR A 305 19.92 2.39 1.38
N ILE A 306 20.80 3.21 0.79
CA ILE A 306 20.53 3.81 -0.52
C ILE A 306 20.52 2.77 -1.66
N PRO A 307 21.47 1.82 -1.74
CA PRO A 307 21.39 0.70 -2.67
C PRO A 307 20.11 -0.12 -2.56
N MET A 308 19.65 -0.39 -1.33
CA MET A 308 18.41 -1.14 -1.06
C MET A 308 17.20 -0.43 -1.70
N ILE A 309 17.03 0.87 -1.47
CA ILE A 309 15.90 1.65 -2.02
C ILE A 309 15.96 1.78 -3.54
N LEU A 310 17.15 2.00 -4.09
CA LEU A 310 17.30 2.11 -5.54
C LEU A 310 17.19 0.78 -6.27
N LYS A 311 17.45 -0.34 -5.58
CA LYS A 311 17.22 -1.67 -6.11
C LYS A 311 15.72 -1.97 -6.26
N GLU A 312 14.89 -1.55 -5.31
CA GLU A 312 13.42 -1.68 -5.44
C GLU A 312 12.91 -0.96 -6.69
N SER A 313 13.27 0.33 -6.84
CA SER A 313 12.77 1.16 -7.95
C SER A 313 13.36 0.84 -9.32
N ASN A 314 14.62 0.38 -9.41
CA ASN A 314 15.33 0.20 -10.68
C ASN A 314 15.75 -1.25 -10.98
N GLY A 315 15.46 -2.18 -10.07
CA GLY A 315 15.90 -3.58 -10.13
C GLY A 315 17.37 -3.82 -9.77
N TYR A 316 18.19 -2.77 -9.61
CA TYR A 316 19.63 -2.88 -9.30
C TYR A 316 20.07 -1.80 -8.30
N GLY A 317 20.91 -2.18 -7.33
CA GLY A 317 21.48 -1.25 -6.35
C GLY A 317 22.67 -0.42 -6.89
N THR A 318 23.10 -0.65 -8.14
CA THR A 318 24.25 0.00 -8.78
C THR A 318 24.31 1.51 -8.54
N LEU A 319 23.19 2.20 -8.79
CA LEU A 319 23.15 3.65 -8.63
C LEU A 319 23.32 4.07 -7.18
N GLY A 320 22.75 3.31 -6.24
CA GLY A 320 22.89 3.57 -4.81
C GLY A 320 24.33 3.42 -4.33
N TYR A 321 25.07 2.43 -4.83
CA TYR A 321 26.49 2.29 -4.51
C TYR A 321 27.31 3.48 -5.04
N ILE A 322 27.02 3.95 -6.25
CA ILE A 322 27.67 5.14 -6.82
C ILE A 322 27.35 6.39 -5.98
N ILE A 323 26.10 6.52 -5.54
CA ILE A 323 25.64 7.58 -4.66
C ILE A 323 26.41 7.56 -3.34
N ASN A 324 26.49 6.42 -2.65
CA ASN A 324 27.21 6.30 -1.38
C ASN A 324 28.67 6.74 -1.51
N ILE A 325 29.34 6.37 -2.61
CA ILE A 325 30.69 6.83 -2.91
C ILE A 325 30.74 8.35 -3.12
N ALA A 326 29.78 8.92 -3.85
CA ALA A 326 29.70 10.35 -4.13
C ALA A 326 29.37 11.18 -2.87
N LEU A 327 28.55 10.66 -1.96
CA LEU A 327 28.19 11.31 -0.70
C LEU A 327 29.41 11.59 0.18
N ARG A 328 30.45 10.76 0.09
CA ARG A 328 31.72 11.01 0.77
C ARG A 328 32.47 12.23 0.27
N LEU A 329 32.06 12.88 -0.83
CA LEU A 329 32.59 14.20 -1.20
C LEU A 329 32.16 15.31 -0.23
N LEU A 330 31.07 15.09 0.51
CA LEU A 330 30.63 15.95 1.59
C LEU A 330 31.35 15.56 2.90
N PRO A 331 31.71 16.52 3.75
CA PRO A 331 32.06 16.23 5.14
C PRO A 331 30.91 15.50 5.85
N ARG A 332 31.24 14.60 6.78
CA ARG A 332 30.24 13.81 7.54
C ARG A 332 29.19 14.69 8.20
N ASP A 333 29.62 15.78 8.84
CA ASP A 333 28.70 16.67 9.57
C ASP A 333 27.73 17.40 8.63
N VAL A 334 28.16 17.71 7.40
CA VAL A 334 27.30 18.28 6.37
C VAL A 334 26.25 17.26 5.93
N PHE A 335 26.66 16.01 5.67
CA PHE A 335 25.75 14.96 5.26
C PHE A 335 24.70 14.62 6.33
N GLU A 336 25.10 14.46 7.59
CA GLU A 336 24.18 14.22 8.71
C GLU A 336 23.17 15.37 8.87
N LYS A 337 23.64 16.62 8.75
CA LYS A 337 22.75 17.79 8.74
C LYS A 337 21.82 17.81 7.53
N THR A 338 22.30 17.41 6.35
CA THR A 338 21.46 17.29 5.15
C THR A 338 20.32 16.30 5.37
N LEU A 339 20.59 15.11 5.92
CA LEU A 339 19.54 14.13 6.24
C LEU A 339 18.53 14.70 7.24
N THR A 340 19.03 15.32 8.32
CA THR A 340 18.18 15.95 9.35
C THR A 340 17.28 17.03 8.74
N ARG A 341 17.85 17.97 7.97
CA ARG A 341 17.10 19.07 7.35
C ARG A 341 16.12 18.59 6.28
N ALA A 342 16.42 17.48 5.60
CA ALA A 342 15.48 16.86 4.68
C ALA A 342 14.25 16.29 5.42
N VAL A 343 14.50 15.57 6.50
CA VAL A 343 13.47 15.00 7.36
C VAL A 343 12.66 16.07 8.11
N ASP A 344 13.26 17.21 8.45
CA ASP A 344 12.56 18.41 8.93
C ASP A 344 11.61 18.98 7.88
N GLY A 345 12.07 19.19 6.64
CA GLY A 345 11.22 19.76 5.59
C GLY A 345 9.96 18.93 5.30
N ILE A 346 10.07 17.60 5.37
CA ILE A 346 8.93 16.68 5.20
C ILE A 346 8.01 16.76 6.42
N LEU A 347 8.58 16.69 7.63
CA LEU A 347 7.80 16.77 8.85
C LEU A 347 7.01 18.08 8.89
N ASP A 348 7.67 19.21 8.74
CA ASP A 348 7.07 20.54 8.93
C ASP A 348 6.04 20.88 7.85
N THR A 349 6.21 20.35 6.63
CA THR A 349 5.32 20.69 5.50
C THR A 349 4.17 19.71 5.36
N LEU A 350 4.44 18.39 5.35
CA LEU A 350 3.46 17.37 4.97
C LEU A 350 2.80 16.71 6.18
N ILE A 351 3.57 16.42 7.23
CA ILE A 351 3.18 15.43 8.24
C ILE A 351 2.69 16.09 9.53
N LEU A 352 3.45 17.03 10.07
CA LEU A 352 3.28 17.55 11.43
C LEU A 352 1.92 18.19 11.65
N ASN A 353 1.45 18.94 10.67
CA ASN A 353 0.17 19.64 10.80
C ASN A 353 -1.00 18.86 10.20
N CYS A 354 -0.81 17.62 9.74
CA CYS A 354 -1.86 16.87 9.06
C CYS A 354 -2.48 15.81 10.00
N PRO A 355 -3.75 15.96 10.43
CA PRO A 355 -4.37 15.05 11.40
C PRO A 355 -4.41 13.59 10.95
N GLN A 356 -4.56 13.32 9.66
CA GLN A 356 -4.57 11.97 9.12
C GLN A 356 -3.23 11.23 9.32
N PHE A 357 -2.08 11.90 9.26
CA PHE A 357 -0.80 11.25 9.56
C PHE A 357 -0.64 10.96 11.05
N TRP A 358 -1.11 11.87 11.91
CA TRP A 358 -1.16 11.61 13.36
C TRP A 358 -2.05 10.42 13.73
N SER A 359 -3.12 10.19 12.96
CA SER A 359 -4.04 9.06 13.17
C SER A 359 -3.39 7.68 12.96
N MET A 360 -2.19 7.65 12.37
CA MET A 360 -1.38 6.45 12.18
C MET A 360 -0.36 6.24 13.32
N ILE A 361 -0.22 7.16 14.28
CA ILE A 361 0.68 6.97 15.42
C ILE A 361 0.14 5.83 16.30
N ALA A 362 1.03 4.95 16.74
CA ALA A 362 0.72 3.86 17.65
C ALA A 362 0.15 4.44 18.95
N LYS A 363 -0.96 3.86 19.40
CA LYS A 363 -1.75 4.37 20.52
C LYS A 363 -0.91 4.62 21.78
N ASP A 364 0.01 3.71 22.12
CA ASP A 364 0.86 3.79 23.31
C ASP A 364 1.99 4.83 23.22
N ARG A 365 2.25 5.37 22.03
CA ARG A 365 3.28 6.39 21.76
C ARG A 365 2.72 7.79 21.50
N TYR A 366 1.40 7.92 21.38
CA TYR A 366 0.73 9.18 21.05
C TYR A 366 1.04 10.30 22.05
N GLU A 367 0.87 10.06 23.36
CA GLU A 367 0.98 11.12 24.37
C GLU A 367 2.37 11.77 24.38
N GLU A 368 3.44 10.96 24.34
CA GLU A 368 4.83 11.46 24.29
C GLU A 368 5.09 12.29 23.02
N ILE A 369 4.60 11.83 21.87
CA ILE A 369 4.77 12.52 20.60
C ILE A 369 3.95 13.83 20.56
N ALA A 370 2.71 13.80 21.05
CA ALA A 370 1.85 14.97 21.14
C ALA A 370 2.43 16.05 22.07
N ASP A 371 3.01 15.66 23.20
CA ASP A 371 3.65 16.59 24.12
C ASP A 371 4.93 17.21 23.54
N ARG A 372 5.61 16.51 22.63
CA ARG A 372 6.79 17.02 21.94
C ARG A 372 6.46 18.11 20.91
N TYR A 373 5.36 17.95 20.17
CA TYR A 373 5.09 18.80 19.00
C TYR A 373 3.85 19.69 19.11
N LEU A 374 2.88 19.36 19.97
CA LEU A 374 1.57 20.04 20.05
C LEU A 374 1.30 20.71 21.41
N ASN A 375 2.34 20.89 22.22
CA ASN A 375 2.21 21.46 23.58
C ASN A 375 2.37 22.99 23.63
N ASP A 376 2.67 23.63 22.50
CA ASP A 376 2.68 25.08 22.40
C ASP A 376 1.28 25.64 22.11
N ALA A 377 1.13 26.96 22.30
CA ALA A 377 -0.16 27.64 22.17
C ALA A 377 -0.66 27.71 20.72
N GLU A 378 0.20 27.60 19.71
CA GLU A 378 -0.19 27.73 18.31
C GLU A 378 -0.84 26.43 17.80
N HIS A 379 -0.45 25.27 18.35
CA HIS A 379 -0.99 23.96 18.00
C HIS A 379 -2.15 23.47 18.89
N GLN A 380 -2.73 24.33 19.74
CA GLN A 380 -3.79 23.91 20.67
C GLN A 380 -5.00 23.28 19.94
N GLU A 381 -5.45 23.87 18.82
CA GLU A 381 -6.58 23.33 18.06
C GLU A 381 -6.26 21.95 17.47
N LEU A 382 -5.06 21.80 16.89
CA LEU A 382 -4.59 20.51 16.38
C LEU A 382 -4.48 19.46 17.50
N ARG A 383 -4.00 19.86 18.69
CA ARG A 383 -3.97 18.98 19.87
C ARG A 383 -5.36 18.50 20.26
N GLU A 384 -6.36 19.37 20.29
CA GLU A 384 -7.75 19.00 20.61
C GLU A 384 -8.33 18.02 19.58
N ILE A 385 -8.05 18.24 18.28
CA ILE A 385 -8.43 17.32 17.19
C ILE A 385 -7.79 15.96 17.39
N MET A 386 -6.50 15.93 17.70
CA MET A 386 -5.77 14.68 17.83
C MET A 386 -6.10 13.93 19.12
N ASP A 387 -6.33 14.63 20.24
CA ASP A 387 -6.78 14.01 21.48
C ASP A 387 -8.15 13.35 21.29
N ARG A 388 -9.04 13.96 20.48
CA ARG A 388 -10.32 13.33 20.12
C ARG A 388 -10.13 12.04 19.35
N PHE A 389 -9.22 11.98 18.39
CA PHE A 389 -8.96 10.74 17.64
C PHE A 389 -8.24 9.68 18.50
N TYR A 390 -7.29 10.09 19.34
CA TYR A 390 -6.62 9.21 20.30
C TYR A 390 -7.63 8.53 21.23
N LEU A 391 -8.64 9.26 21.71
CA LEU A 391 -9.75 8.66 22.46
C LEU A 391 -10.52 7.61 21.63
N ALA A 392 -10.76 7.84 20.34
CA ALA A 392 -11.38 6.86 19.46
C ALA A 392 -10.53 5.58 19.33
N GLN A 393 -9.20 5.71 19.20
CA GLN A 393 -8.28 4.57 19.23
C GLN A 393 -8.32 3.83 20.58
N CYS A 394 -8.38 4.56 21.70
CA CYS A 394 -8.49 3.97 23.03
C CYS A 394 -9.77 3.16 23.20
N ASN A 395 -10.89 3.66 22.69
CA ASN A 395 -12.21 3.04 22.80
C ASN A 395 -12.45 1.92 21.78
N LEU A 396 -11.60 1.78 20.75
CA LEU A 396 -11.85 0.90 19.61
C LEU A 396 -12.22 -0.53 20.02
N LYS A 397 -11.43 -1.15 20.91
CA LYS A 397 -11.67 -2.54 21.34
C LYS A 397 -13.01 -2.69 22.07
N ASP A 398 -13.34 -1.74 22.94
CA ASP A 398 -14.61 -1.72 23.66
C ASP A 398 -15.80 -1.50 22.72
N ASN A 399 -15.66 -0.60 21.74
CA ASN A 399 -16.66 -0.36 20.72
C ASN A 399 -16.88 -1.64 19.88
N LEU A 400 -15.83 -2.29 19.39
CA LEU A 400 -15.93 -3.55 18.64
C LEU A 400 -16.57 -4.68 19.46
N LEU A 401 -16.21 -4.82 20.74
CA LEU A 401 -16.84 -5.79 21.65
C LEU A 401 -18.33 -5.50 21.82
N LYS A 402 -18.72 -4.23 21.98
CA LYS A 402 -20.12 -3.81 22.07
C LYS A 402 -20.88 -4.15 20.80
N LEU A 403 -20.32 -3.86 19.62
CA LEU A 403 -20.92 -4.21 18.33
C LEU A 403 -21.17 -5.72 18.21
N LYS A 404 -20.17 -6.55 18.55
CA LYS A 404 -20.29 -8.01 18.48
C LYS A 404 -21.33 -8.54 19.48
N ASN A 405 -21.24 -8.12 20.74
CA ASN A 405 -22.04 -8.69 21.83
C ASN A 405 -23.49 -8.19 21.86
N GLU A 406 -23.74 -6.92 21.50
CA GLU A 406 -25.07 -6.30 21.61
C GLU A 406 -25.83 -6.25 20.29
N LYS A 407 -25.11 -6.14 19.16
CA LYS A 407 -25.71 -5.98 17.82
C LYS A 407 -25.52 -7.18 16.90
N GLY A 408 -24.72 -8.17 17.34
CA GLY A 408 -24.42 -9.37 16.55
C GLY A 408 -23.61 -9.07 15.30
N VAL A 409 -22.81 -8.01 15.30
CA VAL A 409 -21.95 -7.66 14.17
C VAL A 409 -20.81 -8.67 14.07
N ASN A 410 -20.65 -9.29 12.90
CA ASN A 410 -19.50 -10.14 12.62
C ASN A 410 -18.28 -9.27 12.34
N ILE A 411 -17.15 -9.56 12.99
CA ILE A 411 -15.91 -8.78 12.85
C ILE A 411 -14.80 -9.76 12.54
N SER A 412 -14.12 -9.55 11.41
CA SER A 412 -13.04 -10.40 10.92
C SER A 412 -11.79 -9.59 10.60
N ASN A 413 -10.61 -10.16 10.87
CA ASN A 413 -9.32 -9.54 10.58
C ASN A 413 -8.49 -10.46 9.65
N ILE A 414 -7.89 -9.90 8.61
CA ILE A 414 -6.95 -10.59 7.72
C ILE A 414 -5.63 -9.84 7.74
N CYS A 415 -4.57 -10.52 8.16
CA CYS A 415 -3.29 -9.90 8.50
C CYS A 415 -2.12 -10.57 7.76
N GLY A 416 -1.10 -9.79 7.42
CA GLY A 416 0.22 -10.29 7.02
C GLY A 416 1.22 -10.17 8.17
N TYR A 417 2.23 -11.06 8.24
CA TYR A 417 3.25 -11.03 9.29
C TYR A 417 4.59 -11.61 8.83
N ASP A 418 5.57 -11.56 9.74
CA ASP A 418 6.95 -12.05 9.61
C ASP A 418 7.87 -11.21 8.69
N LEU A 419 7.48 -9.97 8.39
CA LEU A 419 8.30 -9.03 7.61
C LEU A 419 8.85 -7.90 8.45
N VAL A 420 10.04 -7.44 8.08
CA VAL A 420 10.61 -6.16 8.51
C VAL A 420 10.30 -5.07 7.49
N TYR A 421 10.41 -3.79 7.86
CA TYR A 421 10.06 -2.67 6.97
C TYR A 421 11.00 -2.48 5.76
N SER A 422 12.09 -3.24 5.70
CA SER A 422 13.01 -3.28 4.55
C SER A 422 12.69 -4.39 3.55
N ASP A 423 11.70 -5.24 3.85
CA ASP A 423 11.33 -6.35 2.96
C ASP A 423 10.40 -5.87 1.85
N TYR A 424 10.68 -6.33 0.62
CA TYR A 424 9.87 -6.07 -0.57
C TYR A 424 9.71 -4.59 -0.96
N ASP A 425 8.47 -4.17 -1.27
CA ASP A 425 8.15 -2.83 -1.73
C ASP A 425 8.13 -1.87 -0.53
N TYR A 426 8.36 -0.58 -0.77
CA TYR A 426 8.46 0.45 0.26
C TYR A 426 9.61 0.26 1.25
N ASN A 427 10.69 -0.40 0.83
CA ASN A 427 11.80 -0.78 1.71
C ASN A 427 12.55 0.43 2.31
N PHE A 428 12.28 1.64 1.83
CA PHE A 428 12.77 2.88 2.41
C PHE A 428 12.31 3.08 3.86
N PHE A 429 11.23 2.43 4.30
CA PHE A 429 10.85 2.41 5.70
C PHE A 429 11.78 1.56 6.58
N GLY A 430 12.69 0.79 5.99
CA GLY A 430 13.73 0.03 6.69
C GLY A 430 14.67 0.87 7.57
N ILE A 431 14.65 2.21 7.44
CA ILE A 431 15.39 3.12 8.34
C ILE A 431 14.69 3.31 9.70
N MET A 432 13.43 2.95 9.88
CA MET A 432 12.75 3.08 11.18
C MET A 432 13.30 2.06 12.16
N LYS A 433 13.53 2.47 13.41
CA LYS A 433 14.18 1.62 14.41
C LYS A 433 13.33 0.41 14.82
N SER A 434 12.02 0.54 14.85
CA SER A 434 11.06 -0.52 15.17
C SER A 434 11.12 -1.70 14.20
N THR A 435 11.70 -1.52 13.01
CA THR A 435 11.97 -2.63 12.06
C THR A 435 12.77 -3.78 12.70
N LEU A 436 13.56 -3.50 13.75
CA LEU A 436 14.39 -4.48 14.45
C LEU A 436 13.63 -5.29 15.52
N THR A 437 12.43 -4.87 15.88
CA THR A 437 11.68 -5.40 17.02
C THR A 437 10.25 -5.81 16.68
N THR A 438 9.75 -5.42 15.51
CA THR A 438 8.39 -5.72 15.08
C THR A 438 8.30 -6.99 14.23
N SER A 439 7.08 -7.53 14.11
CA SER A 439 6.66 -8.44 13.04
C SER A 439 5.51 -7.75 12.32
N SER A 440 5.67 -7.52 11.03
CA SER A 440 4.77 -6.69 10.23
C SER A 440 4.43 -7.35 8.89
N ASP A 441 3.56 -6.70 8.13
CA ASP A 441 3.36 -6.99 6.70
C ASP A 441 4.31 -6.19 5.79
N GLY A 442 5.42 -5.67 6.34
CA GLY A 442 6.36 -4.77 5.68
C GLY A 442 6.04 -3.29 5.91
N ILE A 443 4.84 -2.97 6.41
CA ILE A 443 4.40 -1.59 6.69
C ILE A 443 3.72 -1.47 8.06
N LEU A 444 2.78 -2.37 8.36
CA LEU A 444 1.94 -2.32 9.56
C LEU A 444 2.22 -3.48 10.50
N ASP A 445 2.31 -3.14 11.78
CA ASP A 445 2.58 -4.10 12.85
C ASP A 445 1.38 -5.02 13.08
N ILE A 446 1.70 -6.28 13.40
CA ILE A 446 0.68 -7.33 13.48
C ILE A 446 -0.29 -7.15 14.64
N ASP A 447 0.13 -6.56 15.76
CA ASP A 447 -0.76 -6.27 16.89
C ASP A 447 -1.85 -5.26 16.51
N SER A 448 -1.50 -4.25 15.72
CA SER A 448 -2.47 -3.29 15.19
C SER A 448 -3.48 -3.97 14.27
N THR A 449 -3.02 -4.67 13.23
CA THR A 449 -3.92 -5.27 12.22
C THR A 449 -4.77 -6.42 12.77
N SER A 450 -4.28 -7.14 13.80
CA SER A 450 -4.98 -8.27 14.43
C SER A 450 -5.78 -7.90 15.69
N LEU A 451 -5.65 -6.65 16.18
CA LEU A 451 -6.20 -6.18 17.46
C LEU A 451 -5.65 -6.92 18.69
N GLY A 452 -4.34 -7.17 18.72
CA GLY A 452 -3.62 -7.58 19.93
C GLY A 452 -3.00 -8.98 19.91
N ALA A 453 -2.65 -9.53 18.75
CA ALA A 453 -1.80 -10.72 18.71
C ALA A 453 -0.50 -10.48 19.52
N THR A 454 -0.08 -11.48 20.28
CA THR A 454 1.26 -11.49 20.87
C THR A 454 2.19 -12.08 19.83
N TYR A 455 3.33 -11.44 19.60
CA TYR A 455 4.24 -11.85 18.54
C TYR A 455 5.71 -11.72 18.97
N ALA A 456 6.59 -12.43 18.28
CA ALA A 456 8.03 -12.23 18.32
C ALA A 456 8.48 -11.39 17.10
N PRO A 457 9.63 -10.67 17.18
CA PRO A 457 10.16 -9.96 16.01
C PRO A 457 10.23 -10.84 14.76
N ALA A 458 10.12 -10.24 13.58
CA ALA A 458 10.19 -10.95 12.30
C ALA A 458 11.42 -11.87 12.22
N ASN A 459 11.27 -13.03 11.59
CA ASN A 459 12.24 -14.12 11.48
C ASN A 459 12.66 -14.76 12.82
N THR A 460 11.88 -14.55 13.88
CA THR A 460 12.11 -15.18 15.20
C THR A 460 10.83 -15.84 15.73
N SER A 461 10.94 -16.58 16.82
CA SER A 461 9.80 -17.24 17.48
C SER A 461 9.66 -16.74 18.91
N LEU A 462 8.44 -16.86 19.45
CA LEU A 462 8.19 -16.64 20.87
C LEU A 462 9.08 -17.59 21.70
N PRO A 463 9.49 -17.19 22.92
CA PRO A 463 10.35 -18.01 23.78
C PRO A 463 9.81 -19.43 23.98
N GLU A 464 10.69 -20.43 24.11
CA GLU A 464 10.27 -21.83 24.32
C GLU A 464 9.41 -22.04 25.58
N ASP A 465 9.57 -21.18 26.58
CA ASP A 465 8.80 -21.18 27.83
C ASP A 465 7.55 -20.29 27.79
N TYR A 466 7.22 -19.72 26.63
CA TYR A 466 5.98 -18.98 26.42
C TYR A 466 4.76 -19.91 26.56
N VAL A 467 3.75 -19.42 27.29
CA VAL A 467 2.50 -20.14 27.51
C VAL A 467 1.36 -19.33 26.88
N PRO A 468 0.72 -19.82 25.81
CA PRO A 468 -0.37 -19.09 25.17
C PRO A 468 -1.58 -18.99 26.09
N ALA A 469 -2.39 -17.95 25.91
CA ALA A 469 -3.60 -17.76 26.71
C ALA A 469 -4.64 -18.87 26.45
N ALA A 470 -4.66 -19.41 25.23
CA ALA A 470 -5.44 -20.59 24.87
C ALA A 470 -4.67 -21.53 23.92
N PRO A 471 -4.80 -22.85 24.06
CA PRO A 471 -4.16 -23.80 23.16
C PRO A 471 -4.79 -23.78 21.76
N GLY A 472 -3.98 -24.04 20.72
CA GLY A 472 -4.46 -24.16 19.34
C GLY A 472 -4.38 -22.89 18.49
N TYR A 473 -3.94 -21.77 19.07
CA TYR A 473 -3.81 -20.46 18.41
C TYR A 473 -2.36 -20.03 18.14
N MET A 474 -1.41 -20.94 18.32
CA MET A 474 -0.01 -20.67 17.98
C MET A 474 0.21 -20.89 16.49
N SER A 475 0.92 -19.96 15.85
CA SER A 475 1.35 -20.15 14.47
C SER A 475 2.33 -21.33 14.34
N PRO A 476 2.39 -22.01 13.18
CA PRO A 476 3.28 -23.16 13.00
C PRO A 476 4.78 -22.88 13.18
N ASP A 477 5.21 -21.64 12.91
CA ASP A 477 6.58 -21.13 13.10
C ASP A 477 6.85 -20.61 14.54
N GLY A 478 5.81 -20.56 15.38
CA GLY A 478 5.88 -20.05 16.74
C GLY A 478 6.07 -18.54 16.85
N ASN A 479 5.93 -17.76 15.77
CA ASN A 479 6.05 -16.30 15.82
C ASN A 479 4.86 -15.65 16.53
N ILE A 480 3.65 -16.16 16.34
CA ILE A 480 2.38 -15.54 16.76
C ILE A 480 1.62 -16.43 17.76
N ASP A 481 1.06 -15.81 18.79
CA ASP A 481 -0.07 -16.30 19.57
C ASP A 481 -1.33 -15.49 19.24
N ALA A 482 -2.26 -16.08 18.49
CA ALA A 482 -3.52 -15.47 18.14
C ALA A 482 -4.53 -15.46 19.31
N SER A 483 -4.28 -16.21 20.39
CA SER A 483 -5.22 -16.28 21.53
C SER A 483 -5.33 -14.98 22.32
N THR A 484 -4.43 -14.02 22.10
CA THR A 484 -4.48 -12.69 22.70
C THR A 484 -5.18 -11.65 21.82
N CYS A 485 -5.51 -11.97 20.57
CA CYS A 485 -6.33 -11.11 19.71
C CYS A 485 -7.71 -10.86 20.33
N LEU A 486 -8.34 -9.73 19.99
CA LEU A 486 -9.71 -9.43 20.45
C LEU A 486 -10.73 -10.49 20.00
N PHE A 487 -10.56 -11.05 18.80
CA PHE A 487 -11.44 -12.06 18.21
C PHE A 487 -10.61 -13.24 17.64
N PRO A 488 -10.10 -14.14 18.49
CA PRO A 488 -9.14 -15.18 18.09
C PRO A 488 -9.73 -16.19 17.08
N ASP A 489 -11.04 -16.39 17.07
CA ASP A 489 -11.75 -17.26 16.12
C ASP A 489 -12.09 -16.58 14.80
N ASN A 490 -11.82 -15.28 14.64
CA ASN A 490 -12.18 -14.47 13.47
C ASN A 490 -10.97 -13.71 12.91
N VAL A 491 -9.77 -14.28 13.02
CA VAL A 491 -8.53 -13.67 12.52
C VAL A 491 -7.72 -14.68 11.72
N TRP A 492 -7.29 -14.27 10.52
CA TRP A 492 -6.44 -15.04 9.61
C TRP A 492 -5.10 -14.36 9.42
N PHE A 493 -4.03 -15.14 9.49
CA PHE A 493 -2.65 -14.72 9.38
C PHE A 493 -1.99 -15.33 8.14
N TYR A 494 -1.39 -14.48 7.31
CA TYR A 494 -0.64 -14.89 6.13
C TYR A 494 0.86 -14.65 6.38
N TYR A 495 1.62 -15.73 6.48
CA TYR A 495 3.06 -15.74 6.69
C TYR A 495 3.80 -15.14 5.49
N ASP A 496 4.78 -14.26 5.74
CA ASP A 496 5.61 -13.59 4.72
C ASP A 496 4.76 -12.76 3.72
N GLN A 497 3.54 -12.37 4.13
CA GLN A 497 2.63 -11.62 3.27
C GLN A 497 2.89 -10.12 3.37
N HIS A 498 3.35 -9.54 2.26
CA HIS A 498 3.49 -8.10 2.12
C HIS A 498 2.13 -7.36 2.18
N HIS A 499 2.15 -6.11 2.64
CA HIS A 499 1.00 -5.21 2.82
C HIS A 499 0.07 -5.10 1.60
N GLU A 500 0.63 -5.31 0.41
CA GLU A 500 -0.07 -5.32 -0.88
C GLU A 500 -0.89 -6.61 -1.09
N VAL A 501 -1.85 -6.88 -0.20
CA VAL A 501 -2.71 -8.08 -0.17
C VAL A 501 -3.57 -8.26 -1.41
N GLY A 502 -3.82 -7.19 -2.18
CA GLY A 502 -4.48 -7.27 -3.49
C GLY A 502 -3.73 -8.12 -4.53
N ARG A 503 -2.48 -8.51 -4.23
CA ARG A 503 -1.68 -9.42 -5.05
C ARG A 503 -1.90 -10.89 -4.71
N ASN A 504 -2.65 -11.19 -3.65
CA ASN A 504 -2.94 -12.54 -3.19
C ASN A 504 -4.43 -12.84 -3.39
N ASP A 505 -4.75 -13.56 -4.45
CA ASP A 505 -6.14 -13.92 -4.77
C ASP A 505 -6.82 -14.80 -3.70
N ALA A 506 -6.06 -15.54 -2.87
CA ALA A 506 -6.62 -16.34 -1.78
C ALA A 506 -7.22 -15.43 -0.69
N ILE A 507 -6.60 -14.27 -0.41
CA ILE A 507 -7.14 -13.27 0.51
C ILE A 507 -8.44 -12.67 -0.02
N ILE A 508 -8.50 -12.35 -1.33
CA ILE A 508 -9.71 -11.79 -1.94
C ILE A 508 -10.84 -12.82 -1.94
N LYS A 509 -10.55 -14.09 -2.20
CA LYS A 509 -11.51 -15.21 -2.09
C LYS A 509 -12.01 -15.37 -0.65
N LEU A 510 -11.12 -15.35 0.34
CA LEU A 510 -11.50 -15.40 1.76
C LEU A 510 -12.44 -14.24 2.11
N CYS A 511 -12.09 -13.02 1.71
CA CYS A 511 -12.93 -11.84 1.90
C CYS A 511 -14.32 -12.06 1.29
N GLY A 512 -14.40 -12.57 0.06
CA GLY A 512 -15.66 -12.94 -0.60
C GLY A 512 -16.49 -13.95 0.20
N GLN A 513 -15.88 -15.02 0.72
CA GLN A 513 -16.57 -16.03 1.53
C GLN A 513 -17.08 -15.49 2.87
N ILE A 514 -16.32 -14.60 3.51
CA ILE A 514 -16.75 -13.91 4.73
C ILE A 514 -17.94 -13.00 4.41
N ILE A 515 -17.88 -12.22 3.32
CA ILE A 515 -18.95 -11.29 2.92
C ILE A 515 -20.29 -11.99 2.76
N ILE A 516 -20.30 -13.16 2.11
CA ILE A 516 -21.54 -13.94 1.88
C ILE A 516 -21.95 -14.79 3.09
N GLY A 517 -21.13 -14.81 4.16
CA GLY A 517 -21.41 -15.52 5.41
C GLY A 517 -21.16 -17.04 5.37
N GLU A 518 -20.45 -17.54 4.35
CA GLU A 518 -20.04 -18.96 4.27
C GLU A 518 -18.85 -19.27 5.20
N ILE A 519 -18.09 -18.24 5.58
CA ILE A 519 -17.04 -18.29 6.60
C ILE A 519 -17.36 -17.24 7.65
N VAL A 520 -17.64 -17.68 8.87
CA VAL A 520 -17.81 -16.78 10.02
C VAL A 520 -16.57 -16.84 10.89
N THR A 521 -16.03 -18.04 11.11
CA THR A 521 -14.86 -18.30 11.97
C THR A 521 -13.77 -19.04 11.22
N THR A 522 -12.57 -19.07 11.77
CA THR A 522 -11.41 -19.81 11.23
C THR A 522 -11.61 -21.32 11.21
N ALA A 523 -12.60 -21.84 11.94
CA ALA A 523 -13.00 -23.25 11.88
C ALA A 523 -13.82 -23.59 10.62
N ASP A 524 -14.48 -22.60 10.02
CA ASP A 524 -15.29 -22.78 8.82
C ASP A 524 -14.36 -22.92 7.61
N GLN A 525 -14.51 -24.03 6.87
CA GLN A 525 -13.67 -24.34 5.70
C GLN A 525 -12.15 -24.27 5.98
N ALA A 526 -11.71 -24.64 7.19
CA ALA A 526 -10.31 -24.54 7.62
C ALA A 526 -9.29 -25.26 6.71
N GLU A 527 -9.72 -26.26 5.94
CA GLU A 527 -8.88 -26.93 4.93
C GLU A 527 -8.57 -26.03 3.73
N ALA A 528 -9.50 -25.15 3.35
CA ALA A 528 -9.34 -24.20 2.26
C ALA A 528 -8.76 -22.86 2.76
N PHE A 529 -9.21 -22.38 3.92
CA PHE A 529 -8.81 -21.10 4.50
C PHE A 529 -8.30 -21.27 5.94
N PRO A 530 -7.14 -21.90 6.12
CA PRO A 530 -6.58 -22.11 7.46
C PRO A 530 -6.29 -20.77 8.15
N GLN A 531 -6.41 -20.75 9.48
CA GLN A 531 -6.08 -19.57 10.29
C GLN A 531 -4.65 -19.06 10.02
N PHE A 532 -3.70 -19.98 9.82
CA PHE A 532 -2.33 -19.67 9.47
C PHE A 532 -2.07 -20.20 8.05
N ASN A 533 -1.88 -19.29 7.10
CA ASN A 533 -1.65 -19.58 5.68
C ASN A 533 -0.31 -19.00 5.22
N GLY A 534 0.19 -19.40 4.06
CA GLY A 534 1.36 -18.80 3.43
C GLY A 534 1.02 -17.57 2.60
N ASN A 535 2.03 -16.91 2.04
CA ASN A 535 1.85 -15.90 1.01
C ASN A 535 1.73 -16.51 -0.40
N ARG A 536 1.16 -15.73 -1.32
CA ARG A 536 1.43 -15.86 -2.74
C ARG A 536 1.21 -14.56 -3.49
N ASN A 537 1.94 -14.34 -4.59
CA ASN A 537 1.71 -13.21 -5.50
C ASN A 537 1.23 -13.69 -6.87
N THR A 538 -0.05 -13.48 -7.16
CA THR A 538 -0.71 -13.89 -8.39
C THR A 538 -1.03 -12.72 -9.32
N LYS A 539 -0.71 -11.46 -8.96
CA LYS A 539 -1.08 -10.24 -9.70
C LYS A 539 -0.70 -10.29 -11.18
N THR A 540 0.57 -10.57 -11.49
CA THR A 540 1.04 -10.58 -12.89
C THR A 540 0.44 -11.76 -13.67
N LEU A 541 0.31 -12.91 -13.01
CA LEU A 541 -0.28 -14.10 -13.61
C LEU A 541 -1.73 -13.83 -14.01
N THR A 542 -2.56 -13.35 -13.08
CA THR A 542 -4.00 -13.15 -13.29
C THR A 542 -4.33 -11.94 -14.15
N LYS A 543 -3.66 -10.80 -13.94
CA LYS A 543 -3.98 -9.56 -14.66
C LYS A 543 -3.35 -9.47 -16.04
N THR A 544 -2.43 -10.36 -16.39
CA THR A 544 -1.67 -10.21 -17.63
C THR A 544 -1.43 -11.52 -18.35
N TYR A 545 -0.79 -12.50 -17.71
CA TYR A 545 -0.37 -13.71 -18.44
C TYR A 545 -1.54 -14.64 -18.80
N LEU A 546 -2.52 -14.82 -17.92
CA LEU A 546 -3.70 -15.63 -18.23
C LEU A 546 -4.57 -15.02 -19.34
N PRO A 547 -4.89 -13.71 -19.33
CA PRO A 547 -5.55 -13.07 -20.48
C PRO A 547 -4.79 -13.24 -21.80
N GLU A 548 -3.46 -13.11 -21.80
CA GLU A 548 -2.64 -13.35 -23.00
C GLU A 548 -2.70 -14.81 -23.47
N CYS A 549 -2.79 -15.77 -22.54
CA CYS A 549 -3.00 -17.17 -22.89
C CYS A 549 -4.36 -17.36 -23.56
N GLU A 550 -5.43 -16.76 -23.03
CA GLU A 550 -6.77 -16.84 -23.60
C GLU A 550 -6.81 -16.27 -25.02
N GLU A 551 -6.14 -15.13 -25.27
CA GLU A 551 -6.00 -14.56 -26.61
C GLU A 551 -5.27 -15.51 -27.58
N VAL A 552 -4.20 -16.15 -27.13
CA VAL A 552 -3.46 -17.15 -27.93
C VAL A 552 -4.34 -18.37 -28.24
N LEU A 553 -5.06 -18.89 -27.24
CA LEU A 553 -5.93 -20.06 -27.38
C LEU A 553 -7.12 -19.78 -28.30
N ALA A 554 -7.74 -18.60 -28.18
CA ALA A 554 -8.81 -18.15 -29.09
C ALA A 554 -8.33 -18.02 -30.54
N ASN A 555 -7.03 -17.73 -30.74
CA ASN A 555 -6.40 -17.57 -32.04
C ASN A 555 -5.40 -18.70 -32.38
N ALA A 556 -5.62 -19.89 -31.83
CA ALA A 556 -4.69 -21.03 -31.91
C ALA A 556 -4.19 -21.34 -33.33
N GLY A 557 -5.03 -21.11 -34.36
CA GLY A 557 -4.68 -21.34 -35.77
C GLY A 557 -3.54 -20.46 -36.32
N ASN A 558 -3.16 -19.39 -35.61
CA ASN A 558 -2.08 -18.48 -36.00
C ASN A 558 -0.70 -18.90 -35.50
N TYR A 559 -0.64 -19.92 -34.64
CA TYR A 559 0.56 -20.31 -33.91
C TYR A 559 0.95 -21.77 -34.19
N ASN A 560 2.16 -22.16 -33.76
CA ASN A 560 2.60 -23.55 -33.84
C ASN A 560 1.73 -24.43 -32.92
N PRO A 561 1.12 -25.53 -33.40
CA PRO A 561 0.24 -26.36 -32.59
C PRO A 561 0.87 -26.93 -31.31
N ASN A 562 2.17 -27.25 -31.34
CA ASN A 562 2.87 -27.77 -30.16
C ASN A 562 3.07 -26.68 -29.09
N ASP A 563 3.34 -25.45 -29.52
CA ASP A 563 3.52 -24.33 -28.60
C ASP A 563 2.17 -23.89 -28.01
N VAL A 564 1.09 -23.91 -28.81
CA VAL A 564 -0.28 -23.70 -28.32
C VAL A 564 -0.67 -24.77 -27.29
N ALA A 565 -0.31 -26.04 -27.52
CA ALA A 565 -0.57 -27.10 -26.55
C ALA A 565 0.17 -26.87 -25.21
N GLU A 566 1.38 -26.32 -25.24
CA GLU A 566 2.08 -25.91 -24.02
C GLU A 566 1.37 -24.73 -23.33
N VAL A 567 0.90 -23.74 -24.09
CA VAL A 567 0.13 -22.60 -23.54
C VAL A 567 -1.13 -23.11 -22.83
N GLN A 568 -1.89 -24.03 -23.45
CA GLN A 568 -3.07 -24.63 -22.82
C GLN A 568 -2.69 -25.37 -21.53
N ALA A 569 -1.65 -26.21 -21.57
CA ALA A 569 -1.25 -26.99 -20.41
C ALA A 569 -0.74 -26.11 -19.24
N ALA A 570 -0.05 -25.00 -19.54
CA ALA A 570 0.39 -24.05 -18.54
C ALA A 570 -0.78 -23.21 -17.98
N TYR A 571 -1.74 -22.83 -18.84
CA TYR A 571 -2.98 -22.15 -18.44
C TYR A 571 -3.82 -23.03 -17.51
N ASP A 572 -4.02 -24.30 -17.85
CA ASP A 572 -4.78 -25.25 -17.03
C ASP A 572 -4.12 -25.48 -15.66
N GLU A 573 -2.79 -25.65 -15.62
CA GLU A 573 -2.05 -25.80 -14.36
C GLU A 573 -2.16 -24.53 -13.50
N ALA A 574 -2.04 -23.35 -14.10
CA ALA A 574 -2.16 -22.09 -13.38
C ALA A 574 -3.56 -21.90 -12.79
N ASN A 575 -4.63 -22.22 -13.53
CA ASN A 575 -5.99 -22.17 -13.01
C ASN A 575 -6.22 -23.17 -11.87
N LEU A 576 -5.71 -24.40 -11.99
CA LEU A 576 -5.77 -25.39 -10.91
C LEU A 576 -5.03 -24.92 -9.65
N MET A 577 -3.88 -24.24 -9.81
CA MET A 577 -3.15 -23.65 -8.69
C MET A 577 -3.95 -22.52 -8.03
N LEU A 578 -4.64 -21.68 -8.82
CA LEU A 578 -5.50 -20.61 -8.31
C LEU A 578 -6.73 -21.15 -7.57
N GLU A 579 -7.29 -22.30 -7.97
CA GLU A 579 -8.41 -22.95 -7.25
C GLU A 579 -8.03 -23.33 -5.81
N ASN A 580 -6.78 -23.71 -5.56
CA ASN A 580 -6.29 -23.95 -4.21
C ASN A 580 -6.06 -22.63 -3.47
N THR A 581 -6.65 -22.46 -2.29
CA THR A 581 -6.53 -21.27 -1.44
C THR A 581 -5.51 -21.42 -0.32
N VAL A 582 -4.94 -22.61 -0.14
CA VAL A 582 -3.74 -22.81 0.68
C VAL A 582 -2.54 -22.35 -0.13
N CYS A 583 -1.95 -21.23 0.29
CA CYS A 583 -0.93 -20.51 -0.46
C CYS A 583 0.42 -21.22 -0.43
N ASN A 584 1.12 -21.18 -1.55
CA ASN A 584 2.49 -21.65 -1.69
C ASN A 584 3.22 -20.81 -2.73
N GLN A 585 4.00 -19.82 -2.29
CA GLN A 585 4.70 -18.88 -3.17
C GLN A 585 5.65 -19.58 -4.15
N ALA A 586 6.42 -20.59 -3.73
CA ALA A 586 7.32 -21.30 -4.62
C ALA A 586 6.58 -22.02 -5.76
N GLN A 587 5.42 -22.62 -5.47
CA GLN A 587 4.56 -23.21 -6.49
C GLN A 587 3.98 -22.14 -7.42
N THR A 588 3.50 -21.01 -6.87
CA THR A 588 2.97 -19.89 -7.64
C THR A 588 4.01 -19.30 -8.59
N GLU A 589 5.25 -19.10 -8.13
CA GLU A 589 6.36 -18.62 -8.95
C GLU A 589 6.69 -19.61 -10.09
N ALA A 590 6.76 -20.91 -9.78
CA ALA A 590 7.02 -21.93 -10.78
C ALA A 590 5.92 -21.98 -11.86
N CYS A 591 4.66 -21.89 -11.47
CA CYS A 591 3.53 -21.83 -12.41
C CYS A 591 3.59 -20.56 -13.27
N THR A 592 3.83 -19.40 -12.63
CA THR A 592 3.92 -18.10 -13.32
C THR A 592 5.04 -18.10 -14.36
N GLU A 593 6.22 -18.63 -14.00
CA GLU A 593 7.36 -18.73 -14.91
C GLU A 593 7.10 -19.73 -16.05
N ARG A 594 6.37 -20.83 -15.80
CA ARG A 594 5.95 -21.75 -16.85
C ARG A 594 5.04 -21.06 -17.87
N VAL A 595 4.03 -20.33 -17.41
CA VAL A 595 3.11 -19.57 -18.28
C VAL A 595 3.88 -18.52 -19.08
N LEU A 596 4.76 -17.75 -18.44
CA LEU A 596 5.60 -16.77 -19.13
C LEU A 596 6.46 -17.42 -20.22
N ASN A 597 7.06 -18.58 -19.94
CA ASN A 597 7.86 -19.30 -20.92
C ASN A 597 7.03 -19.89 -22.05
N ALA A 598 5.79 -20.33 -21.80
CA ALA A 598 4.87 -20.74 -22.85
C ALA A 598 4.51 -19.56 -23.78
N LEU A 599 4.19 -18.39 -23.22
CA LEU A 599 3.93 -17.15 -23.98
C LEU A 599 5.15 -16.68 -24.80
N ARG A 600 6.37 -16.88 -24.29
CA ARG A 600 7.62 -16.63 -25.03
C ARG A 600 7.81 -17.57 -26.21
N ARG A 601 7.41 -18.85 -26.09
CA ARG A 601 7.51 -19.84 -27.19
C ARG A 601 6.62 -19.48 -28.36
N VAL A 602 5.39 -19.03 -28.10
CA VAL A 602 4.46 -18.55 -29.14
C VAL A 602 4.79 -17.14 -29.66
N GLY A 603 5.76 -16.46 -29.04
CA GLY A 603 6.27 -15.16 -29.50
C GLY A 603 5.46 -13.94 -29.05
N VAL A 604 4.54 -14.09 -28.11
CA VAL A 604 3.76 -12.97 -27.53
C VAL A 604 4.59 -12.17 -26.52
N ARG A 605 5.59 -12.80 -25.91
CA ARG A 605 6.51 -12.17 -24.97
C ARG A 605 7.97 -12.25 -25.44
N PRO A 606 8.79 -11.21 -25.17
CA PRO A 606 10.20 -11.23 -25.52
C PRO A 606 10.97 -12.28 -24.70
N GLN A 607 12.04 -12.80 -25.30
CA GLN A 607 13.00 -13.64 -24.58
C GLN A 607 13.67 -12.83 -23.46
N PRO A 608 14.16 -13.49 -22.39
CA PRO A 608 14.87 -12.80 -21.32
C PRO A 608 16.02 -11.97 -21.88
N GLU A 609 16.14 -10.72 -21.43
CA GLU A 609 17.32 -9.91 -21.73
C GLU A 609 18.55 -10.49 -21.01
N ASP A 610 19.72 -10.40 -21.64
CA ASP A 610 21.00 -10.71 -20.99
C ASP A 610 21.33 -9.62 -19.97
N LYS A 611 21.21 -9.96 -18.69
CA LYS A 611 21.45 -9.07 -17.54
C LYS A 611 22.90 -9.10 -17.04
N SER A 612 23.79 -9.89 -17.66
CA SER A 612 25.14 -10.13 -17.16
C SER A 612 25.98 -8.85 -17.02
N GLN A 613 25.78 -7.87 -17.90
CA GLN A 613 26.49 -6.59 -17.83
C GLN A 613 26.03 -5.75 -16.63
N GLN A 614 24.73 -5.70 -16.37
CA GLN A 614 24.16 -4.98 -15.23
C GLN A 614 24.57 -5.64 -13.90
N GLU A 615 24.50 -6.97 -13.83
CA GLU A 615 24.93 -7.75 -12.65
C GLU A 615 26.44 -7.57 -12.37
N ALA A 616 27.28 -7.62 -13.42
CA ALA A 616 28.71 -7.38 -13.29
C ALA A 616 29.01 -5.94 -12.84
N LEU A 617 28.29 -4.95 -13.38
CA LEU A 617 28.43 -3.55 -12.97
C LEU A 617 28.01 -3.34 -11.51
N GLU A 618 26.90 -3.94 -11.08
CA GLU A 618 26.44 -3.89 -9.69
C GLU A 618 27.49 -4.48 -8.75
N ALA A 619 28.04 -5.66 -9.08
CA ALA A 619 29.09 -6.29 -8.28
C ALA A 619 30.36 -5.42 -8.18
N ILE A 620 30.79 -4.79 -9.27
CA ILE A 620 31.93 -3.86 -9.27
C ILE A 620 31.63 -2.63 -8.41
N CYS A 621 30.46 -2.01 -8.57
CA CYS A 621 30.06 -0.83 -7.81
C CYS A 621 29.94 -1.13 -6.32
N LYS A 622 29.37 -2.28 -5.95
CA LYS A 622 29.33 -2.76 -4.57
C LYS A 622 30.74 -2.93 -4.01
N PHE A 623 31.62 -3.65 -4.73
CA PHE A 623 33.00 -3.85 -4.29
C PHE A 623 33.73 -2.52 -4.06
N LEU A 624 33.58 -1.55 -4.97
CA LEU A 624 34.15 -0.21 -4.79
C LEU A 624 33.56 0.50 -3.58
N ASN A 625 32.25 0.43 -3.36
CA ASN A 625 31.61 1.01 -2.18
C ASN A 625 32.16 0.41 -0.88
N ASP A 626 32.23 -0.92 -0.81
CA ASP A 626 32.72 -1.66 0.36
C ASP A 626 34.19 -1.29 0.66
N VAL A 627 35.04 -1.23 -0.37
CA VAL A 627 36.46 -0.79 -0.21
C VAL A 627 36.53 0.63 0.33
N VAL A 628 35.70 1.53 -0.18
CA VAL A 628 35.69 2.92 0.30
C VAL A 628 35.17 2.99 1.74
N TYR A 629 34.17 2.18 2.12
CA TYR A 629 33.71 2.08 3.51
C TYR A 629 34.79 1.52 4.43
N ILE A 630 35.51 0.48 4.03
CA ILE A 630 36.64 -0.04 4.80
C ILE A 630 37.69 1.06 5.02
N VAL A 631 38.08 1.80 3.98
CA VAL A 631 39.17 2.79 4.09
C VAL A 631 38.76 4.05 4.87
N TYR A 632 37.55 4.56 4.65
CA TYR A 632 37.10 5.87 5.16
C TYR A 632 35.99 5.78 6.21
N GLY A 633 35.41 4.60 6.47
CA GLY A 633 34.23 4.44 7.32
C GLY A 633 33.09 5.34 6.86
N ALA A 634 32.41 5.94 7.84
CA ALA A 634 31.40 6.98 7.66
C ALA A 634 31.98 8.41 7.58
N GLN A 635 33.27 8.57 7.26
CA GLN A 635 33.88 9.88 7.07
C GLN A 635 33.79 10.33 5.61
N GLY A 636 33.68 11.65 5.41
CA GLY A 636 33.93 12.27 4.12
C GLY A 636 35.41 12.17 3.71
N PHE A 637 35.68 12.26 2.41
CA PHE A 637 37.03 12.22 1.82
C PHE A 637 37.92 13.39 2.24
N SER A 638 37.39 14.43 2.88
CA SER A 638 38.16 15.55 3.42
C SER A 638 38.35 15.45 4.94
N ASP A 639 37.51 14.68 5.64
CA ASP A 639 37.50 14.59 7.10
C ASP A 639 38.79 14.00 7.65
N TRP A 640 39.46 13.12 6.89
CA TRP A 640 40.76 12.54 7.28
C TRP A 640 41.83 13.59 7.61
N GLN A 641 41.74 14.79 7.03
CA GLN A 641 42.68 15.88 7.33
C GLN A 641 42.58 16.37 8.78
N SER A 642 41.40 16.21 9.39
CA SER A 642 41.11 16.63 10.76
C SER A 642 40.95 15.46 11.74
N ARG A 643 40.52 14.28 11.27
CA ARG A 643 40.17 13.11 12.09
C ARG A 643 41.05 11.88 11.86
N GLY A 644 41.94 11.90 10.87
CA GLY A 644 42.73 10.72 10.45
C GLY A 644 41.89 9.67 9.71
N LEU A 645 42.55 8.74 9.02
CA LEU A 645 41.87 7.60 8.41
C LEU A 645 41.44 6.59 9.49
N PRO A 646 40.21 6.05 9.44
CA PRO A 646 39.74 5.09 10.42
C PRO A 646 40.54 3.80 10.46
N LEU A 647 41.16 3.37 9.34
CA LEU A 647 41.99 2.16 9.30
C LEU A 647 43.49 2.45 9.13
N LEU A 648 44.10 2.74 10.28
CA LEU A 648 45.41 2.23 10.72
C LEU A 648 45.27 1.77 12.20
N GLN A 649 44.29 0.91 12.50
CA GLN A 649 44.23 0.11 13.73
C GLN A 649 43.83 -1.33 13.43
#